data_AF-A0A7K6FYF5-F1
#
_entry.id   AF-A0A7K6FYF5-F1
#
_cell.length_a   1.000
_cell.length_b   1.000
_cell.length_c   1.000
_cell.angle_alpha   90.00
_cell.angle_beta   90.00
_cell.angle_gamma   90.00
#
_symmetry.space_group_name_H-M   'P 1'
#
loop_
_entity.id
_entity.type
_entity.pdbx_description
1 polymer ?
#
loop_
_entity_poly.entity_id
_entity_poly.type
_entity_poly.pdbx_seq_one_letter_code
_entity_poly.pdbx_strand_id
1 'polypeptide(L)'
;EVGAWTYHYSDQGDYTWEQARNYCQTFFTDLVAIQNQQEIEYLNKSLPYHARYYWIGIRKLGGIWTWVGTRKALTKEAENWALGEPNNRRSNQDCVEIYIQRPQQSGKWNDEPCNRKKKALCYQASCQPFPCSQRGECVETIGSYRCECYPGFHGPECAEVVQCAKLEPKGVHMNCSHPYGDFSYNSTCKFGCQEGFERQGVGMLWCLPSQEWSANIPTCTAVTCPVLSAPDQGEMNCSHLHGDFAFGSTCAFSCQMGFALMGPESRECTATGTWTGDAPHCEVIVCPVLSAPDQGELNCSHLHGDFTFGSTCAFSCQMGFVLMGPESRECTATGTWTGDAPHCEVIVCPVLSAPDQGELNCSHLHGDFTFGSTCAFSCQMGFVLMGPESRECTATGTWTEDTPRCEAVACPVLSAPDQGELSCSHLHGDFTFGSTCAFSCQKGFVLMGPESRECTATGAWTGNTPHCEAIACPVLSAPDQGELNCSHLHGDFTFGSTCAFSCQTGFVLMGPRSRECTATGTWTGDATRCEAIACPVLSAPDQGELSCSHLHGNFTFGSTCAFSCQMGFVLLGSDSHKCTATGTWTGDVPPRCEGRAAATAQDVTAIKCSALTTPQMGQAACSHFHGDFTFGSTCAFSCQTGFVLMGAESRECTATGTWTGDTPHCEAISCPVLPPPSRGQLSCSHMHGNFTYNSTCTFSCDEGFIRMGAEMLRCEATGNWTRDPPVCAG
;
A
#
# COMPACT_ATOMS: atom_id res chain seq x y z
N GLU A 1 18.21 127.56 60.24
CA GLU A 1 19.53 126.93 59.98
C GLU A 1 19.63 125.62 60.76
N VAL A 2 20.58 124.73 60.44
CA VAL A 2 20.89 123.58 61.30
C VAL A 2 21.77 124.08 62.46
N GLY A 3 21.37 123.79 63.70
CA GLY A 3 22.12 124.19 64.89
C GLY A 3 23.42 123.41 64.99
N ALA A 4 24.51 123.98 64.49
CA ALA A 4 25.84 123.38 64.43
C ALA A 4 26.45 123.05 65.81
N TRP A 5 27.38 122.09 65.82
CA TRP A 5 28.27 121.86 66.97
C TRP A 5 29.08 123.13 67.25
N THR A 6 28.62 123.90 68.24
CA THR A 6 29.06 125.26 68.51
C THR A 6 29.59 125.41 69.92
N TYR A 7 30.58 126.28 70.07
CA TYR A 7 31.30 126.49 71.33
C TYR A 7 30.99 127.86 71.89
N HIS A 8 30.66 127.89 73.17
CA HIS A 8 30.19 129.08 73.87
C HIS A 8 30.95 129.22 75.18
N TYR A 9 31.14 130.43 75.70
CA TYR A 9 31.81 130.63 76.98
C TYR A 9 31.03 131.55 77.91
N SER A 10 31.28 131.43 79.22
CA SER A 10 30.51 132.18 80.21
C SER A 10 30.89 133.66 80.26
N ASP A 11 30.00 134.55 79.82
CA ASP A 11 30.27 136.00 79.82
C ASP A 11 30.45 136.59 81.21
N GLN A 12 29.54 136.28 82.14
CA GLN A 12 29.42 136.95 83.45
C GLN A 12 30.39 136.40 84.52
N GLY A 13 31.68 136.69 84.34
CA GLY A 13 32.72 136.43 85.35
C GLY A 13 33.31 135.01 85.29
N ASP A 14 33.77 134.52 86.45
CA ASP A 14 34.54 133.28 86.62
C ASP A 14 33.93 132.34 87.68
N TYR A 15 33.98 131.04 87.38
CA TYR A 15 33.25 129.97 88.07
C TYR A 15 34.18 128.84 88.53
N THR A 16 33.82 128.14 89.61
CA THR A 16 34.44 126.83 89.92
C THR A 16 34.06 125.79 88.86
N TRP A 17 34.77 124.67 88.74
CA TRP A 17 34.49 123.71 87.66
C TRP A 17 33.05 123.17 87.73
N GLU A 18 32.52 122.87 88.92
CA GLU A 18 31.12 122.44 89.09
C GLU A 18 30.12 123.55 88.72
N GLN A 19 30.43 124.81 89.04
CA GLN A 19 29.61 125.97 88.65
C GLN A 19 29.65 126.21 87.14
N ALA A 20 30.82 126.04 86.52
CA ALA A 20 31.03 126.13 85.08
C ALA A 20 30.27 125.03 84.35
N ARG A 21 30.25 123.81 84.89
CA ARG A 21 29.44 122.71 84.37
C ARG A 21 27.95 123.01 84.45
N ASN A 22 27.47 123.40 85.62
CA ASN A 22 26.05 123.74 85.81
C ASN A 22 25.61 124.87 84.86
N TYR A 23 26.46 125.89 84.64
CA TYR A 23 26.22 126.91 83.63
C TYR A 23 26.08 126.31 82.22
N CYS A 24 27.05 125.49 81.78
CA CYS A 24 27.00 124.88 80.46
C CYS A 24 25.81 123.94 80.25
N GLN A 25 25.39 123.18 81.27
CA GLN A 25 24.22 122.31 81.21
C GLN A 25 22.88 123.07 81.32
N THR A 26 22.88 124.33 81.79
CA THR A 26 21.68 125.17 81.87
C THR A 26 21.38 125.88 80.53
N PHE A 27 22.41 126.26 79.78
CA PHE A 27 22.29 127.09 78.57
C PHE A 27 22.70 126.39 77.27
N PHE A 28 23.45 125.28 77.35
CA PHE A 28 23.99 124.52 76.22
C PHE A 28 23.88 123.01 76.51
N THR A 29 24.72 122.15 75.94
CA THR A 29 24.71 120.69 76.21
C THR A 29 25.52 120.32 77.46
N ASP A 30 26.82 120.63 77.51
CA ASP A 30 27.68 120.46 78.69
C ASP A 30 28.98 121.28 78.52
N LEU A 31 29.93 121.17 79.45
CA LEU A 31 31.32 121.60 79.22
C LEU A 31 31.91 120.86 78.01
N VAL A 32 32.73 121.55 77.21
CA VAL A 32 33.26 121.06 75.93
C VAL A 32 33.95 119.69 76.06
N ALA A 33 33.59 118.78 75.15
CA ALA A 33 34.11 117.43 75.06
C ALA A 33 34.95 117.27 73.79
N ILE A 34 36.25 117.57 73.89
CA ILE A 34 37.12 117.73 72.72
C ILE A 34 37.47 116.38 72.10
N GLN A 35 37.23 116.25 70.80
CA GLN A 35 37.29 114.99 70.05
C GLN A 35 38.63 114.74 69.35
N ASN A 36 39.34 115.80 68.93
CA ASN A 36 40.58 115.71 68.15
C ASN A 36 41.40 117.01 68.17
N GLN A 37 42.62 116.99 67.61
CA GLN A 37 43.51 118.17 67.54
C GLN A 37 42.96 119.34 66.71
N GLN A 38 42.17 119.11 65.66
CA GLN A 38 41.63 120.20 64.84
C GLN A 38 40.61 121.04 65.62
N GLU A 39 39.85 120.40 66.50
CA GLU A 39 38.96 121.09 67.45
C GLU A 39 39.75 121.93 68.46
N ILE A 40 40.90 121.44 68.94
CA ILE A 40 41.80 122.22 69.83
C ILE A 40 42.33 123.47 69.10
N GLU A 41 42.81 123.32 67.87
CA GLU A 41 43.29 124.43 67.06
C GLU A 41 42.17 125.45 66.80
N TYR A 42 40.97 124.97 66.47
CA TYR A 42 39.78 125.79 66.29
C TYR A 42 39.42 126.58 67.55
N LEU A 43 39.38 125.92 68.73
CA LEU A 43 39.07 126.55 70.01
C LEU A 43 40.13 127.59 70.38
N ASN A 44 41.41 127.25 70.27
CA ASN A 44 42.51 128.16 70.59
C ASN A 44 42.59 129.38 69.65
N LYS A 45 42.12 129.23 68.40
CA LYS A 45 42.00 130.33 67.42
C LYS A 45 40.77 131.21 67.66
N SER A 46 39.63 130.60 67.99
CA SER A 46 38.31 131.25 68.01
C SER A 46 37.95 131.90 69.34
N LEU A 47 38.52 131.41 70.46
CA LEU A 47 38.27 131.94 71.80
C LEU A 47 39.28 133.05 72.15
N PRO A 48 38.86 134.14 72.84
CA PRO A 48 39.76 135.22 73.22
C PRO A 48 40.69 134.81 74.38
N TYR A 49 41.87 135.43 74.46
CA TYR A 49 42.76 135.29 75.62
C TYR A 49 42.06 135.66 76.94
N HIS A 50 42.21 134.82 77.96
CA HIS A 50 41.72 135.09 79.31
C HIS A 50 42.77 134.77 80.38
N ALA A 51 43.04 135.74 81.27
CA ALA A 51 44.15 135.67 82.23
C ALA A 51 44.01 134.60 83.34
N ARG A 52 42.84 133.96 83.46
CA ARG A 52 42.60 132.80 84.34
C ARG A 52 42.26 131.52 83.57
N TYR A 53 42.38 131.57 82.25
CA TYR A 53 42.06 130.48 81.31
C TYR A 53 40.58 130.03 81.40
N TYR A 54 40.29 128.86 80.81
CA TYR A 54 38.95 128.28 80.64
C TYR A 54 38.92 126.85 81.19
N TRP A 55 37.82 126.45 81.84
CA TRP A 55 37.52 125.07 82.22
C TRP A 55 36.99 124.28 81.01
N ILE A 56 37.51 123.06 80.81
CA ILE A 56 37.02 122.11 79.80
C ILE A 56 36.34 120.90 80.47
N GLY A 57 35.56 120.14 79.70
CA GLY A 57 34.70 119.06 80.18
C GLY A 57 35.40 117.75 80.52
N ILE A 58 36.71 117.75 80.74
CA ILE A 58 37.46 116.55 81.14
C ILE A 58 37.79 116.58 82.63
N ARG A 59 37.53 115.45 83.29
CA ARG A 59 37.72 115.26 84.74
C ARG A 59 38.31 113.88 85.02
N LYS A 60 39.09 113.77 86.09
CA LYS A 60 39.60 112.48 86.57
C LYS A 60 38.49 111.74 87.32
N LEU A 61 38.08 110.58 86.81
CA LEU A 61 37.05 109.72 87.39
C LEU A 61 37.59 108.30 87.48
N GLY A 62 37.66 107.73 88.69
CA GLY A 62 38.24 106.40 88.91
C GLY A 62 39.73 106.27 88.49
N GLY A 63 40.45 107.40 88.42
CA GLY A 63 41.82 107.49 87.90
C GLY A 63 41.93 107.77 86.39
N ILE A 64 40.83 107.61 85.63
CA ILE A 64 40.79 107.80 84.16
C ILE A 64 40.31 109.21 83.82
N TRP A 65 40.99 109.88 82.89
CA TRP A 65 40.53 111.15 82.32
C TRP A 65 39.32 110.92 81.41
N THR A 66 38.17 111.49 81.77
CA THR A 66 36.87 111.22 81.14
C THR A 66 36.19 112.53 80.74
N TRP A 67 35.66 112.59 79.52
CA TRP A 67 34.81 113.68 79.06
C TRP A 67 33.42 113.55 79.67
N VAL A 68 33.03 114.48 80.54
CA VAL A 68 31.86 114.33 81.41
C VAL A 68 30.52 114.49 80.67
N GLY A 69 30.50 115.23 79.55
CA GLY A 69 29.31 115.42 78.71
C GLY A 69 29.00 114.21 77.82
N THR A 70 30.02 113.65 77.16
CA THR A 70 29.86 112.48 76.26
C THR A 70 30.03 111.13 76.96
N ARG A 71 30.51 111.12 78.22
CA ARG A 71 30.90 109.94 79.01
C ARG A 71 31.99 109.07 78.36
N LYS A 72 32.67 109.56 77.33
CA LYS A 72 33.79 108.87 76.67
C LYS A 72 35.10 109.13 77.43
N ALA A 73 35.96 108.11 77.53
CA ALA A 73 37.34 108.30 78.01
C ALA A 73 38.14 109.16 77.01
N LEU A 74 39.24 109.76 77.49
CA LEU A 74 40.17 110.50 76.63
C LEU A 74 40.80 109.58 75.56
N THR A 75 40.68 109.96 74.29
CA THR A 75 41.40 109.33 73.18
C THR A 75 42.79 109.96 73.01
N LYS A 76 43.73 109.19 72.45
CA LYS A 76 45.06 109.71 72.10
C LYS A 76 44.99 110.79 71.00
N GLU A 77 43.98 110.76 70.13
CA GLU A 77 43.79 111.82 69.12
C GLU A 77 43.43 113.17 69.75
N ALA A 78 42.72 113.19 70.88
CA ALA A 78 42.34 114.41 71.58
C ALA A 78 43.38 114.89 72.61
N GLU A 79 44.26 114.02 73.09
CA GLU A 79 45.18 114.30 74.19
C GLU A 79 46.13 115.49 73.91
N ASN A 80 46.15 116.48 74.81
CA ASN A 80 46.88 117.73 74.56
C ASN A 80 47.44 118.44 75.81
N TRP A 81 48.06 117.71 76.72
CA TRP A 81 48.70 118.27 77.91
C TRP A 81 49.88 119.22 77.61
N ALA A 82 50.13 120.14 78.53
CA ALA A 82 51.33 120.99 78.54
C ALA A 82 52.57 120.20 79.00
N LEU A 83 53.77 120.73 78.75
CA LEU A 83 55.02 120.07 79.15
C LEU A 83 55.13 120.00 80.68
N GLY A 84 55.12 118.79 81.22
CA GLY A 84 55.13 118.52 82.67
C GLY A 84 53.75 118.18 83.25
N GLU A 85 52.68 118.31 82.45
CA GLU A 85 51.30 118.04 82.88
C GLU A 85 50.79 116.69 82.34
N PRO A 86 49.81 116.03 83.00
CA PRO A 86 49.18 116.44 84.26
C PRO A 86 50.02 116.08 85.50
N ASN A 87 50.31 117.06 86.37
CA ASN A 87 51.25 116.91 87.48
C ASN A 87 50.60 116.50 88.83
N ASN A 88 49.27 116.63 88.98
CA ASN A 88 48.51 116.35 90.21
C ASN A 88 49.09 116.96 91.50
N ARG A 89 49.46 118.24 91.43
CA ARG A 89 50.03 119.04 92.51
C ARG A 89 49.15 118.99 93.76
N ARG A 90 49.75 118.65 94.90
CA ARG A 90 49.07 118.50 96.20
C ARG A 90 47.95 117.44 96.21
N SER A 91 47.92 116.55 95.21
CA SER A 91 46.97 115.44 95.09
C SER A 91 45.49 115.88 95.07
N ASN A 92 45.19 117.04 94.49
CA ASN A 92 43.82 117.58 94.41
C ASN A 92 43.47 118.27 93.08
N GLN A 93 44.10 117.86 91.97
CA GLN A 93 43.87 118.40 90.63
C GLN A 93 43.07 117.42 89.75
N ASP A 94 41.77 117.29 90.02
CA ASP A 94 40.89 116.39 89.25
C ASP A 94 40.21 117.05 88.03
N CYS A 95 40.32 118.38 87.89
CA CYS A 95 39.68 119.18 86.84
C CYS A 95 40.72 119.83 85.94
N VAL A 96 40.37 120.13 84.68
CA VAL A 96 41.35 120.51 83.65
C VAL A 96 40.99 121.83 82.98
N GLU A 97 42.00 122.67 82.80
CA GLU A 97 41.92 123.93 82.06
C GLU A 97 42.63 123.89 80.70
N ILE A 98 42.27 124.82 79.81
CA ILE A 98 42.90 125.00 78.49
C ILE A 98 43.53 126.39 78.33
N TYR A 99 44.79 126.43 77.89
CA TYR A 99 45.61 127.62 77.70
C TYR A 99 45.30 128.39 76.40
N ILE A 100 44.06 128.88 76.27
CA ILE A 100 43.62 129.71 75.13
C ILE A 100 44.55 130.92 74.93
N GLN A 101 45.10 131.05 73.72
CA GLN A 101 45.96 132.16 73.27
C GLN A 101 47.15 132.49 74.18
N ARG A 102 47.64 131.52 74.97
CA ARG A 102 48.78 131.70 75.88
C ARG A 102 50.09 131.83 75.07
N PRO A 103 50.97 132.83 75.35
CA PRO A 103 52.19 133.07 74.57
C PRO A 103 53.18 131.89 74.50
N GLN A 104 53.07 130.93 75.41
CA GLN A 104 53.80 129.66 75.39
C GLN A 104 52.81 128.52 75.70
N GLN A 105 52.91 127.41 74.98
CA GLN A 105 52.00 126.26 75.12
C GLN A 105 50.51 126.62 74.90
N SER A 106 50.22 127.46 73.90
CA SER A 106 48.84 127.80 73.51
C SER A 106 48.02 126.54 73.21
N GLY A 107 46.75 126.51 73.62
CA GLY A 107 45.83 125.40 73.44
C GLY A 107 46.10 124.16 74.29
N LYS A 108 47.27 124.08 74.96
CA LYS A 108 47.62 122.96 75.84
C LYS A 108 46.81 122.94 77.14
N TRP A 109 46.75 121.79 77.78
CA TRP A 109 45.96 121.56 79.00
C TRP A 109 46.82 121.44 80.26
N ASN A 110 46.21 121.75 81.40
CA ASN A 110 46.78 121.65 82.75
C ASN A 110 45.72 121.13 83.72
N ASP A 111 46.09 120.24 84.65
CA ASP A 111 45.21 119.87 85.76
C ASP A 111 45.31 120.91 86.89
N GLU A 112 44.17 121.31 87.46
CA GLU A 112 44.08 122.38 88.46
C GLU A 112 42.92 122.06 89.44
N PRO A 113 42.98 122.44 90.73
CA PRO A 113 41.93 122.08 91.67
C PRO A 113 40.60 122.71 91.28
N CYS A 114 39.54 121.90 91.27
CA CYS A 114 38.20 122.26 90.77
C CYS A 114 37.58 123.50 91.45
N ASN A 115 38.13 123.96 92.58
CA ASN A 115 37.71 125.16 93.31
C ASN A 115 38.30 126.48 92.79
N ARG A 116 39.21 126.47 91.79
CA ARG A 116 39.64 127.71 91.13
C ARG A 116 38.53 128.32 90.29
N LYS A 117 38.57 129.64 90.15
CA LYS A 117 37.63 130.39 89.32
C LYS A 117 38.23 130.65 87.94
N LYS A 118 37.55 130.18 86.89
CA LYS A 118 37.90 130.33 85.45
C LYS A 118 36.64 130.54 84.62
N LYS A 119 36.79 130.85 83.32
CA LYS A 119 35.67 130.87 82.37
C LYS A 119 35.15 129.44 82.13
N ALA A 120 33.83 129.26 82.01
CA ALA A 120 33.28 128.01 81.48
C ALA A 120 33.46 127.98 79.96
N LEU A 121 33.78 126.82 79.38
CA LEU A 121 33.77 126.59 77.94
C LEU A 121 32.82 125.42 77.63
N CYS A 122 31.71 125.75 76.98
CA CYS A 122 30.56 124.89 76.74
C CYS A 122 30.49 124.47 75.27
N TYR A 123 29.74 123.40 74.98
CA TYR A 123 29.35 123.03 73.62
C TYR A 123 27.84 122.77 73.52
N GLN A 124 27.31 122.83 72.30
CA GLN A 124 25.93 122.47 71.95
C GLN A 124 25.93 121.45 70.79
N ALA A 125 25.23 120.32 70.93
CA ALA A 125 25.24 119.21 69.96
C ALA A 125 24.17 119.33 68.84
N SER A 126 24.35 118.60 67.73
CA SER A 126 23.49 118.68 66.53
C SER A 126 22.69 117.40 66.25
N CYS A 127 23.22 116.20 66.50
CA CYS A 127 22.51 114.94 66.28
C CYS A 127 21.28 114.81 67.21
N GLN A 128 20.09 114.83 66.63
CA GLN A 128 18.80 114.59 67.29
C GLN A 128 18.43 113.08 67.25
N PRO A 129 17.27 112.64 67.79
CA PRO A 129 16.88 111.22 67.76
C PRO A 129 16.42 110.66 66.40
N PHE A 130 16.19 111.53 65.39
CA PHE A 130 15.58 111.19 64.10
C PHE A 130 16.41 111.33 62.80
N PRO A 131 17.67 111.81 62.76
CA PRO A 131 18.47 111.80 61.53
C PRO A 131 18.60 110.41 60.90
N CYS A 132 18.98 110.39 59.62
CA CYS A 132 19.37 109.18 58.90
C CYS A 132 18.25 108.13 58.72
N SER A 133 16.97 108.56 58.75
CA SER A 133 15.78 107.74 58.42
C SER A 133 15.63 106.42 59.19
N GLN A 134 16.27 106.27 60.36
CA GLN A 134 16.44 104.98 61.08
C GLN A 134 17.15 103.88 60.24
N ARG A 135 17.85 104.30 59.17
CA ARG A 135 18.54 103.48 58.16
C ARG A 135 20.04 103.76 58.09
N GLY A 136 20.59 104.41 59.10
CA GLY A 136 22.01 104.71 59.26
C GLY A 136 22.30 105.38 60.61
N GLU A 137 23.57 105.60 60.91
CA GLU A 137 24.04 106.25 62.14
C GLU A 137 24.32 107.75 61.92
N CYS A 138 24.00 108.59 62.91
CA CYS A 138 24.27 110.04 62.89
C CYS A 138 25.68 110.32 63.45
N VAL A 139 26.52 110.99 62.65
CA VAL A 139 27.90 111.32 63.00
C VAL A 139 28.10 112.84 63.01
N GLU A 140 28.46 113.37 64.17
CA GLU A 140 28.73 114.80 64.39
C GLU A 140 29.99 115.27 63.63
N THR A 141 29.98 116.50 63.14
CA THR A 141 31.13 117.13 62.46
C THR A 141 31.24 118.62 62.83
N ILE A 142 32.37 119.27 62.54
CA ILE A 142 32.52 120.71 62.81
C ILE A 142 31.57 121.48 61.88
N GLY A 143 30.48 122.03 62.43
CA GLY A 143 29.50 122.83 61.70
C GLY A 143 28.25 122.09 61.20
N SER A 144 28.20 120.76 61.27
CA SER A 144 27.11 119.93 60.70
C SER A 144 27.07 118.54 61.33
N TYR A 145 26.13 117.69 60.94
CA TYR A 145 26.25 116.23 61.06
C TYR A 145 26.33 115.58 59.65
N ARG A 146 26.60 114.27 59.60
CA ARG A 146 26.43 113.40 58.42
C ARG A 146 25.74 112.08 58.80
N CYS A 147 25.28 111.34 57.81
CA CYS A 147 24.71 110.01 57.99
C CYS A 147 25.60 108.91 57.39
N GLU A 148 25.74 107.80 58.10
CA GLU A 148 26.45 106.60 57.64
C GLU A 148 25.44 105.45 57.49
N CYS A 149 25.06 105.16 56.25
CA CYS A 149 23.91 104.32 55.95
C CYS A 149 24.17 102.82 56.09
N TYR A 150 23.15 102.08 56.55
CA TYR A 150 23.16 100.62 56.57
C TYR A 150 23.14 100.04 55.15
N PRO A 151 23.67 98.82 54.93
CA PRO A 151 23.72 98.20 53.61
C PRO A 151 22.36 98.18 52.90
N GLY A 152 22.35 98.62 51.65
CA GLY A 152 21.15 98.70 50.81
C GLY A 152 20.42 100.05 50.84
N PHE A 153 20.88 101.02 51.64
CA PHE A 153 20.32 102.38 51.72
C PHE A 153 21.37 103.45 51.37
N HIS A 154 20.92 104.56 50.77
CA HIS A 154 21.79 105.68 50.39
C HIS A 154 21.06 107.04 50.41
N GLY A 155 21.72 108.08 49.87
CA GLY A 155 21.29 109.46 49.97
C GLY A 155 21.72 110.12 51.29
N PRO A 156 21.63 111.46 51.42
CA PRO A 156 22.15 112.21 52.55
C PRO A 156 21.49 111.88 53.90
N GLU A 157 20.26 111.34 53.87
CA GLU A 157 19.49 110.93 55.05
C GLU A 157 19.19 109.41 55.07
N CYS A 158 19.88 108.60 54.25
CA CYS A 158 19.64 107.14 54.13
C CYS A 158 18.19 106.75 53.76
N ALA A 159 17.45 107.65 53.11
CA ALA A 159 16.06 107.45 52.71
C ALA A 159 15.93 106.61 51.43
N GLU A 160 16.88 106.74 50.51
CA GLU A 160 16.90 106.08 49.21
C GLU A 160 17.29 104.60 49.37
N VAL A 161 16.77 103.73 48.51
CA VAL A 161 16.97 102.28 48.58
C VAL A 161 17.62 101.81 47.28
N VAL A 162 18.64 100.97 47.40
CA VAL A 162 19.26 100.26 46.28
C VAL A 162 18.18 99.53 45.46
N GLN A 163 18.16 99.76 44.15
CA GLN A 163 17.33 99.03 43.20
C GLN A 163 18.20 98.08 42.37
N CYS A 164 17.75 96.83 42.24
CA CYS A 164 18.33 95.87 41.31
C CYS A 164 17.59 95.91 39.97
N ALA A 165 18.22 95.42 38.90
CA ALA A 165 17.59 95.35 37.58
C ALA A 165 16.27 94.55 37.61
N LYS A 166 15.24 95.06 36.95
CA LYS A 166 13.93 94.37 36.83
C LYS A 166 14.10 92.99 36.18
N LEU A 167 13.52 91.96 36.79
CA LEU A 167 13.57 90.59 36.26
C LEU A 167 12.40 90.33 35.30
N GLU A 168 12.72 89.89 34.07
CA GLU A 168 11.74 89.50 33.05
C GLU A 168 12.06 88.10 32.50
N PRO A 169 11.74 87.04 33.26
CA PRO A 169 12.04 85.65 32.87
C PRO A 169 11.17 85.18 31.69
N LYS A 170 11.73 84.31 30.85
CA LYS A 170 11.02 83.63 29.74
C LYS A 170 10.89 82.14 30.07
N GLY A 171 9.67 81.60 29.97
CA GLY A 171 9.40 80.17 30.21
C GLY A 171 9.48 79.71 31.68
N VAL A 172 9.59 80.65 32.63
CA VAL A 172 9.67 80.35 34.08
C VAL A 172 8.62 81.17 34.82
N HIS A 173 7.88 80.53 35.72
CA HIS A 173 6.93 81.22 36.59
C HIS A 173 7.66 81.85 37.78
N MET A 174 7.46 83.15 37.99
CA MET A 174 8.13 83.96 39.01
C MET A 174 7.12 84.57 39.97
N ASN A 175 7.40 84.50 41.27
CA ASN A 175 6.60 85.12 42.34
C ASN A 175 7.53 85.91 43.28
N CYS A 176 7.30 87.22 43.41
CA CYS A 176 8.19 88.13 44.13
C CYS A 176 7.53 88.80 45.34
N SER A 177 8.36 89.18 46.32
CA SER A 177 8.00 89.99 47.49
C SER A 177 8.98 91.17 47.59
N HIS A 178 8.44 92.38 47.78
CA HIS A 178 9.13 93.66 47.63
C HIS A 178 8.99 94.53 48.90
N PRO A 179 9.82 94.31 49.94
CA PRO A 179 9.61 94.91 51.27
C PRO A 179 9.88 96.43 51.31
N TYR A 180 10.70 96.95 50.39
CA TYR A 180 11.08 98.36 50.33
C TYR A 180 10.77 99.01 48.97
N GLY A 181 9.87 98.41 48.18
CA GLY A 181 9.50 98.82 46.81
C GLY A 181 10.01 97.86 45.74
N ASP A 182 9.46 97.97 44.52
CA ASP A 182 9.66 97.01 43.44
C ASP A 182 11.15 96.82 43.09
N PHE A 183 11.58 95.55 43.07
CA PHE A 183 12.95 95.11 42.78
C PHE A 183 14.07 95.79 43.61
N SER A 184 13.72 96.44 44.73
CA SER A 184 14.66 97.07 45.67
C SER A 184 15.39 96.06 46.57
N TYR A 185 16.40 96.52 47.32
CA TYR A 185 17.14 95.74 48.30
C TYR A 185 16.24 94.85 49.17
N ASN A 186 16.69 93.61 49.43
CA ASN A 186 15.94 92.60 50.17
C ASN A 186 14.60 92.17 49.50
N SER A 187 14.31 92.62 48.27
CA SER A 187 13.31 91.95 47.42
C SER A 187 13.74 90.50 47.18
N THR A 188 12.77 89.60 47.20
CA THR A 188 13.00 88.16 46.95
C THR A 188 12.06 87.66 45.88
N CYS A 189 12.56 86.85 44.94
CA CYS A 189 11.79 86.28 43.83
C CYS A 189 12.01 84.77 43.78
N LYS A 190 10.93 83.98 43.80
CA LYS A 190 10.92 82.52 43.72
C LYS A 190 10.56 82.06 42.30
N PHE A 191 11.21 81.00 41.83
CA PHE A 191 11.12 80.52 40.45
C PHE A 191 10.73 79.04 40.37
N GLY A 192 9.69 78.75 39.56
CA GLY A 192 9.20 77.41 39.25
C GLY A 192 9.04 77.20 37.75
N CYS A 193 9.28 75.97 37.30
CA CYS A 193 9.06 75.54 35.92
C CYS A 193 7.62 75.04 35.71
N GLN A 194 7.26 74.81 34.45
CA GLN A 194 6.05 74.08 34.10
C GLN A 194 6.26 72.56 34.28
N GLU A 195 5.17 71.81 34.33
CA GLU A 195 5.21 70.35 34.46
C GLU A 195 5.99 69.71 33.29
N GLY A 196 6.82 68.71 33.61
CA GLY A 196 7.75 68.09 32.66
C GLY A 196 9.04 68.87 32.36
N PHE A 197 9.28 70.00 33.02
CA PHE A 197 10.53 70.77 32.95
C PHE A 197 11.19 70.91 34.33
N GLU A 198 12.47 70.58 34.42
CA GLU A 198 13.30 70.76 35.62
C GLU A 198 14.04 72.11 35.60
N ARG A 199 14.23 72.71 36.78
CA ARG A 199 14.89 74.00 36.94
C ARG A 199 16.40 73.85 37.09
N GLN A 200 17.14 74.28 36.07
CA GLN A 200 18.58 74.49 36.15
C GLN A 200 18.89 75.83 36.85
N GLY A 201 19.59 75.75 37.98
CA GLY A 201 19.95 76.89 38.82
C GLY A 201 19.07 77.09 40.05
N VAL A 202 19.36 78.16 40.81
CA VAL A 202 18.76 78.41 42.13
C VAL A 202 17.28 78.80 42.02
N GLY A 203 16.46 78.28 42.95
CA GLY A 203 15.01 78.52 42.95
C GLY A 203 14.55 79.84 43.55
N MET A 204 15.46 80.65 44.10
CA MET A 204 15.13 81.91 44.78
C MET A 204 16.28 82.90 44.65
N LEU A 205 16.00 84.08 44.09
CA LEU A 205 16.93 85.20 43.95
C LEU A 205 16.56 86.28 44.98
N TRP A 206 17.55 87.06 45.43
CA TRP A 206 17.32 88.26 46.25
C TRP A 206 18.22 89.42 45.85
N CYS A 207 17.73 90.65 46.00
CA CYS A 207 18.45 91.87 45.64
C CYS A 207 19.45 92.26 46.73
N LEU A 208 20.73 92.36 46.36
CA LEU A 208 21.87 92.65 47.24
C LEU A 208 22.11 94.17 47.40
N PRO A 209 22.88 94.59 48.42
CA PRO A 209 23.36 95.97 48.54
C PRO A 209 24.19 96.48 47.36
N SER A 210 24.71 95.57 46.51
CA SER A 210 25.56 95.89 45.35
C SER A 210 24.78 96.30 44.09
N GLN A 211 23.45 96.44 44.14
CA GLN A 211 22.54 96.60 42.97
C GLN A 211 22.43 95.34 42.09
N GLU A 212 23.00 94.21 42.52
CA GLU A 212 22.98 92.93 41.81
C GLU A 212 22.03 91.92 42.47
N TRP A 213 21.58 90.93 41.70
CA TRP A 213 20.86 89.77 42.23
C TRP A 213 21.83 88.71 42.73
N SER A 214 21.43 87.95 43.75
CA SER A 214 22.23 86.87 44.33
C SER A 214 22.60 85.73 43.37
N ALA A 215 21.94 85.63 42.21
CA ALA A 215 22.28 84.73 41.12
C ALA A 215 21.64 85.21 39.80
N ASN A 216 22.04 84.57 38.69
CA ASN A 216 21.34 84.68 37.41
C ASN A 216 19.94 84.05 37.48
N ILE A 217 19.03 84.48 36.59
CA ILE A 217 17.71 83.87 36.41
C ILE A 217 17.88 82.38 36.04
N PRO A 218 17.23 81.44 36.73
CA PRO A 218 17.32 80.01 36.40
C PRO A 218 16.60 79.70 35.08
N THR A 219 17.01 78.62 34.41
CA THR A 219 16.35 78.14 33.18
C THR A 219 15.57 76.86 33.45
N CYS A 220 14.59 76.57 32.60
CA CYS A 220 13.81 75.33 32.64
C CYS A 220 14.21 74.46 31.45
N THR A 221 14.65 73.23 31.72
CA THR A 221 15.02 72.21 30.72
C THR A 221 14.04 71.05 30.80
N ALA A 222 13.61 70.50 29.66
CA ALA A 222 12.72 69.34 29.66
C ALA A 222 13.37 68.16 30.39
N VAL A 223 12.57 67.40 31.16
CA VAL A 223 13.04 66.21 31.87
C VAL A 223 13.42 65.13 30.86
N THR A 224 14.59 64.52 31.00
CA THR A 224 15.09 63.46 30.10
C THR A 224 14.70 62.08 30.60
N CYS A 225 14.13 61.25 29.73
CA CYS A 225 13.95 59.82 30.00
C CYS A 225 15.20 59.01 29.57
N PRO A 226 15.33 57.74 30.00
CA PRO A 226 16.38 56.85 29.50
C PRO A 226 16.33 56.72 27.98
N VAL A 227 17.49 56.67 27.31
CA VAL A 227 17.58 56.44 25.86
C VAL A 227 16.99 55.06 25.51
N LEU A 228 16.14 55.01 24.49
CA LEU A 228 15.60 53.77 23.95
C LEU A 228 16.36 53.32 22.70
N SER A 229 16.32 52.02 22.43
CA SER A 229 16.78 51.39 21.19
C SER A 229 15.63 50.65 20.52
N ALA A 230 15.76 50.35 19.22
CA ALA A 230 14.88 49.38 18.59
C ALA A 230 15.05 47.99 19.23
N PRO A 231 13.99 47.17 19.32
CA PRO A 231 14.08 45.78 19.73
C PRO A 231 14.75 44.93 18.64
N ASP A 232 15.32 43.78 19.03
CA ASP A 232 15.86 42.82 18.06
C ASP A 232 14.77 42.36 17.07
N GLN A 233 15.10 42.27 15.78
CA GLN A 233 14.16 42.02 14.68
C GLN A 233 13.01 43.04 14.58
N GLY A 234 13.21 44.27 15.06
CA GLY A 234 12.26 45.37 14.92
C GLY A 234 12.89 46.72 14.58
N GLU A 235 12.03 47.72 14.45
CA GLU A 235 12.33 49.10 14.11
C GLU A 235 11.68 50.04 15.14
N MET A 236 12.28 51.21 15.33
CA MET A 236 11.81 52.25 16.24
C MET A 236 11.86 53.62 15.54
N ASN A 237 10.76 54.36 15.60
CA ASN A 237 10.64 55.71 15.03
C ASN A 237 10.20 56.69 16.13
N CYS A 238 11.03 57.69 16.44
CA CYS A 238 10.80 58.63 17.54
C CYS A 238 10.57 60.07 17.05
N SER A 239 9.61 60.75 17.67
CA SER A 239 9.45 62.21 17.61
C SER A 239 9.98 62.84 18.91
N HIS A 240 10.75 63.92 18.78
CA HIS A 240 11.40 64.60 19.90
C HIS A 240 11.01 66.09 19.92
N LEU A 241 10.00 66.45 20.72
CA LEU A 241 9.46 67.82 20.77
C LEU A 241 10.35 68.81 21.53
N HIS A 242 11.06 68.33 22.56
CA HIS A 242 11.79 69.17 23.52
C HIS A 242 13.27 68.76 23.72
N GLY A 243 13.80 67.97 22.79
CA GLY A 243 15.14 67.37 22.85
C GLY A 243 15.07 65.85 22.80
N ASP A 244 16.19 65.22 22.44
CA ASP A 244 16.29 63.77 22.25
C ASP A 244 15.92 63.02 23.54
N PHE A 245 14.94 62.13 23.45
CA PHE A 245 14.37 61.35 24.57
C PHE A 245 13.89 62.20 25.77
N ALA A 246 13.59 63.50 25.56
CA ALA A 246 13.04 64.40 26.58
C ALA A 246 11.51 64.34 26.68
N PHE A 247 10.94 64.96 27.72
CA PHE A 247 9.50 65.04 28.00
C PHE A 247 8.66 65.37 26.75
N GLY A 248 7.59 64.59 26.54
CA GLY A 248 6.75 64.70 25.34
C GLY A 248 7.38 64.10 24.07
N SER A 249 8.49 63.37 24.17
CA SER A 249 8.96 62.48 23.10
C SER A 249 8.08 61.25 23.01
N THR A 250 7.72 60.84 21.80
CA THR A 250 6.98 59.60 21.54
C THR A 250 7.79 58.71 20.61
N CYS A 251 8.02 57.46 20.99
CA CYS A 251 8.65 56.44 20.14
C CYS A 251 7.62 55.37 19.80
N ALA A 252 7.42 55.12 18.50
CA ALA A 252 6.61 54.02 17.97
C ALA A 252 7.51 52.84 17.59
N PHE A 253 6.99 51.62 17.75
CA PHE A 253 7.70 50.36 17.56
C PHE A 253 6.97 49.46 16.57
N SER A 254 7.72 48.77 15.72
CA SER A 254 7.18 47.81 14.76
C SER A 254 8.17 46.68 14.51
N CYS A 255 7.69 45.44 14.42
CA CYS A 255 8.54 44.29 14.14
C CYS A 255 8.70 44.05 12.63
N GLN A 256 9.79 43.38 12.25
CA GLN A 256 10.02 42.93 10.88
C GLN A 256 9.03 41.81 10.50
N MET A 257 8.82 41.62 9.19
CA MET A 257 7.87 40.63 8.68
C MET A 257 8.18 39.23 9.21
N GLY A 258 7.17 38.59 9.82
CA GLY A 258 7.32 37.28 10.47
C GLY A 258 7.48 37.32 12.00
N PHE A 259 7.55 38.51 12.58
CA PHE A 259 7.62 38.73 14.02
C PHE A 259 6.43 39.56 14.52
N ALA A 260 5.89 39.22 15.68
CA ALA A 260 4.81 39.94 16.35
C ALA A 260 5.36 40.86 17.46
N LEU A 261 4.78 42.06 17.59
CA LEU A 261 5.15 43.00 18.64
C LEU A 261 4.47 42.62 19.96
N MET A 262 5.28 42.29 20.96
CA MET A 262 4.85 41.94 22.31
C MET A 262 5.08 43.13 23.23
N GLY A 263 4.03 43.88 23.53
CA GLY A 263 4.08 45.09 24.34
C GLY A 263 3.33 46.27 23.70
N PRO A 264 3.58 47.51 24.13
CA PRO A 264 2.90 48.68 23.57
C PRO A 264 3.49 49.12 22.22
N GLU A 265 2.62 49.41 21.24
CA GLU A 265 2.99 49.95 19.92
C GLU A 265 3.71 51.30 19.98
N SER A 266 3.52 52.07 21.06
CA SER A 266 4.25 53.31 21.29
C SER A 266 4.46 53.59 22.78
N ARG A 267 5.53 54.34 23.09
CA ARG A 267 5.88 54.80 24.43
C ARG A 267 6.12 56.30 24.42
N GLU A 268 5.77 56.97 25.51
CA GLU A 268 5.89 58.42 25.68
C GLU A 268 6.76 58.75 26.91
N CYS A 269 7.63 59.75 26.80
CA CYS A 269 8.46 60.23 27.90
C CYS A 269 7.65 61.16 28.83
N THR A 270 7.33 60.67 30.02
CA THR A 270 6.48 61.36 31.00
C THR A 270 7.24 62.40 31.84
N ALA A 271 6.49 63.28 32.51
CA ALA A 271 7.04 64.37 33.35
C ALA A 271 7.92 63.89 34.52
N THR A 272 7.86 62.59 34.88
CA THR A 272 8.69 61.95 35.91
C THR A 272 10.02 61.38 35.37
N GLY A 273 10.35 61.55 34.08
CA GLY A 273 11.57 61.01 33.47
C GLY A 273 11.49 59.50 33.19
N THR A 274 10.27 58.96 33.10
CA THR A 274 10.00 57.54 32.83
C THR A 274 9.16 57.38 31.56
N TRP A 275 9.39 56.28 30.83
CA TRP A 275 8.57 55.93 29.67
C TRP A 275 7.25 55.28 30.09
N THR A 276 6.18 55.50 29.34
CA THR A 276 4.93 54.76 29.48
C THR A 276 5.08 53.29 29.06
N GLY A 277 4.33 52.40 29.72
CA GLY A 277 4.33 50.95 29.46
C GLY A 277 5.67 50.25 29.70
N ASP A 278 5.69 48.95 29.50
CA ASP A 278 6.92 48.14 29.47
C ASP A 278 7.67 48.33 28.14
N ALA A 279 8.91 47.83 28.05
CA ALA A 279 9.66 47.82 26.79
C ALA A 279 9.12 46.71 25.88
N PRO A 280 8.64 47.01 24.66
CA PRO A 280 8.17 45.98 23.74
C PRO A 280 9.33 45.22 23.12
N HIS A 281 9.10 43.94 22.80
CA HIS A 281 10.03 43.08 22.08
C HIS A 281 9.33 42.36 20.92
N CYS A 282 10.10 41.78 20.00
CA CYS A 282 9.57 41.06 18.84
C CYS A 282 9.73 39.55 19.05
N GLU A 283 8.62 38.81 19.04
CA GLU A 283 8.62 37.34 19.08
C GLU A 283 8.32 36.77 17.69
N VAL A 284 8.98 35.69 17.29
CA VAL A 284 8.74 35.06 15.98
C VAL A 284 7.34 34.44 15.94
N ILE A 285 6.61 34.66 14.85
CA ILE A 285 5.24 34.15 14.71
C ILE A 285 5.27 32.62 14.61
N VAL A 286 4.42 31.96 15.40
CA VAL A 286 4.32 30.49 15.48
C VAL A 286 3.06 30.03 14.75
N CYS A 287 3.18 29.06 13.85
CA CYS A 287 2.04 28.39 13.23
C CYS A 287 1.60 27.15 14.04
N PRO A 288 0.36 26.65 13.86
CA PRO A 288 -0.07 25.40 14.48
C PRO A 288 0.88 24.24 14.17
N VAL A 289 1.18 23.41 15.17
CA VAL A 289 2.00 22.19 15.00
C VAL A 289 1.36 21.27 13.96
N LEU A 290 2.15 20.79 13.01
CA LEU A 290 1.71 19.82 12.01
C LEU A 290 2.09 18.39 12.44
N SER A 291 1.21 17.43 12.11
CA SER A 291 1.48 15.99 12.18
C SER A 291 1.54 15.41 10.77
N ALA A 292 2.19 14.24 10.62
CA ALA A 292 2.05 13.46 9.40
C ALA A 292 0.58 13.04 9.19
N PRO A 293 0.10 12.97 7.94
CA PRO A 293 -1.18 12.36 7.63
C PRO A 293 -1.13 10.83 7.82
N ASP A 294 -2.28 10.19 8.00
CA ASP A 294 -2.36 8.73 8.09
C ASP A 294 -1.77 8.07 6.82
N GLN A 295 -0.93 7.04 7.03
CA GLN A 295 -0.16 6.37 5.97
C GLN A 295 0.80 7.32 5.19
N GLY A 296 1.22 8.43 5.81
CA GLY A 296 2.23 9.32 5.27
C GLY A 296 3.37 9.65 6.24
N GLU A 297 4.26 10.51 5.78
CA GLU A 297 5.45 11.00 6.46
C GLU A 297 5.50 12.54 6.37
N LEU A 298 6.14 13.16 7.36
CA LEU A 298 6.29 14.61 7.48
C LEU A 298 7.77 14.94 7.72
N ASN A 299 8.33 15.81 6.88
CA ASN A 299 9.71 16.28 7.04
C ASN A 299 9.73 17.82 7.04
N CYS A 300 10.06 18.42 8.19
CA CYS A 300 10.03 19.87 8.39
C CYS A 300 11.43 20.46 8.56
N SER A 301 11.73 21.53 7.83
CA SER A 301 12.89 22.39 8.05
C SER A 301 12.48 23.63 8.84
N HIS A 302 13.01 23.76 10.06
CA HIS A 302 12.72 24.86 10.98
C HIS A 302 13.92 25.84 11.04
N LEU A 303 13.69 27.11 10.69
CA LEU A 303 14.76 28.12 10.59
C LEU A 303 14.95 28.94 11.88
N HIS A 304 13.85 29.28 12.57
CA HIS A 304 13.86 30.16 13.75
C HIS A 304 13.26 29.50 15.00
N GLY A 305 12.91 28.21 14.92
CA GLY A 305 12.25 27.43 15.96
C GLY A 305 11.20 26.49 15.37
N ASP A 306 10.72 25.54 16.16
CA ASP A 306 9.76 24.55 15.71
C ASP A 306 8.43 25.21 15.28
N PHE A 307 8.03 24.96 14.04
CA PHE A 307 6.81 25.49 13.40
C PHE A 307 6.68 27.04 13.37
N THR A 308 7.79 27.78 13.49
CA THR A 308 7.82 29.25 13.36
C THR A 308 7.74 29.74 11.92
N PHE A 309 7.53 31.04 11.71
CA PHE A 309 7.60 31.71 10.40
C PHE A 309 8.82 31.29 9.58
N GLY A 310 8.58 31.00 8.30
CA GLY A 310 9.60 30.47 7.38
C GLY A 310 9.94 28.99 7.60
N SER A 311 9.24 28.28 8.48
CA SER A 311 9.28 26.81 8.51
C SER A 311 8.59 26.25 7.28
N THR A 312 9.23 25.29 6.63
CA THR A 312 8.67 24.55 5.49
C THR A 312 8.56 23.08 5.85
N CYS A 313 7.40 22.49 5.63
CA CYS A 313 7.12 21.08 5.88
C CYS A 313 6.73 20.39 4.57
N ALA A 314 7.50 19.38 4.17
CA ALA A 314 7.21 18.51 3.03
C ALA A 314 6.45 17.25 3.49
N PHE A 315 5.54 16.78 2.64
CA PHE A 315 4.67 15.65 2.88
C PHE A 315 4.91 14.57 1.81
N SER A 316 4.93 13.31 2.23
CA SER A 316 5.02 12.17 1.31
C SER A 316 4.17 11.01 1.82
N CYS A 317 3.56 10.24 0.93
CA CYS A 317 2.78 9.06 1.30
C CYS A 317 3.64 7.79 1.27
N GLN A 318 3.27 6.80 2.07
CA GLN A 318 3.91 5.48 2.07
C GLN A 318 3.57 4.72 0.77
N MET A 319 4.37 3.69 0.45
CA MET A 319 4.20 2.92 -0.79
C MET A 319 2.77 2.36 -0.90
N GLY A 320 2.11 2.63 -2.04
CA GLY A 320 0.73 2.23 -2.30
C GLY A 320 -0.32 3.31 -2.02
N PHE A 321 0.09 4.49 -1.55
CA PHE A 321 -0.77 5.65 -1.32
C PHE A 321 -0.30 6.85 -2.15
N VAL A 322 -1.25 7.69 -2.57
CA VAL A 322 -1.01 8.92 -3.34
C VAL A 322 -1.34 10.15 -2.49
N LEU A 323 -0.51 11.19 -2.59
CA LEU A 323 -0.70 12.44 -1.87
C LEU A 323 -1.76 13.30 -2.55
N MET A 324 -2.81 13.63 -1.81
CA MET A 324 -3.91 14.50 -2.26
C MET A 324 -3.79 15.85 -1.54
N GLY A 325 -3.39 16.88 -2.28
CA GLY A 325 -3.11 18.22 -1.75
C GLY A 325 -1.70 18.71 -2.09
N PRO A 326 -1.18 19.72 -1.38
CA PRO A 326 0.15 20.27 -1.65
C PRO A 326 1.29 19.39 -1.10
N GLU A 327 2.33 19.17 -1.91
CA GLU A 327 3.56 18.43 -1.52
C GLU A 327 4.34 19.10 -0.39
N SER A 328 4.20 20.41 -0.22
CA SER A 328 4.81 21.15 0.89
C SER A 328 3.94 22.33 1.34
N ARG A 329 4.02 22.67 2.63
CA ARG A 329 3.37 23.84 3.24
C ARG A 329 4.41 24.69 3.96
N GLU A 330 4.19 26.00 4.00
CA GLU A 330 5.08 27.00 4.61
C GLU A 330 4.33 27.81 5.67
N CYS A 331 4.99 28.10 6.80
CA CYS A 331 4.43 28.93 7.86
C CYS A 331 4.55 30.42 7.52
N THR A 332 3.41 31.06 7.28
CA THR A 332 3.32 32.45 6.80
C THR A 332 3.33 33.48 7.94
N ALA A 333 3.58 34.75 7.59
CA ALA A 333 3.60 35.87 8.53
C ALA A 333 2.24 36.20 9.19
N THR A 334 1.18 35.45 8.87
CA THR A 334 -0.13 35.50 9.54
C THR A 334 -0.35 34.37 10.56
N GLY A 335 0.67 33.54 10.85
CA GLY A 335 0.56 32.40 11.78
C GLY A 335 -0.23 31.22 11.20
N THR A 336 -0.35 31.16 9.88
CA THR A 336 -1.09 30.13 9.15
C THR A 336 -0.21 29.42 8.12
N TRP A 337 -0.50 28.14 7.87
CA TRP A 337 0.17 27.36 6.82
C TRP A 337 -0.39 27.68 5.44
N THR A 338 0.46 27.67 4.40
CA THR A 338 0.01 27.74 3.01
C THR A 338 -0.78 26.49 2.59
N GLY A 339 -1.77 26.68 1.70
CA GLY A 339 -2.62 25.61 1.18
C GLY A 339 -3.50 24.91 2.24
N ASP A 340 -4.29 23.93 1.80
CA ASP A 340 -5.02 23.03 2.69
C ASP A 340 -4.10 21.92 3.25
N ALA A 341 -4.58 21.16 4.24
CA ALA A 341 -3.83 20.02 4.76
C ALA A 341 -3.93 18.83 3.77
N PRO A 342 -2.82 18.29 3.26
CA PRO A 342 -2.85 17.12 2.38
C PRO A 342 -3.15 15.83 3.16
N HIS A 343 -3.73 14.86 2.48
CA HIS A 343 -3.98 13.51 3.00
C HIS A 343 -3.50 12.44 2.00
N CYS A 344 -3.32 11.22 2.47
CA CYS A 344 -2.92 10.09 1.63
C CYS A 344 -4.14 9.23 1.29
N GLU A 345 -4.46 9.09 0.00
CA GLU A 345 -5.48 8.16 -0.48
C GLU A 345 -4.83 6.87 -0.98
N VAL A 346 -5.47 5.72 -0.74
CA VAL A 346 -4.93 4.44 -1.23
C VAL A 346 -5.10 4.33 -2.75
N ILE A 347 -4.07 3.84 -3.44
CA ILE A 347 -4.09 3.69 -4.89
C ILE A 347 -5.09 2.59 -5.28
N VAL A 348 -5.95 2.90 -6.25
CA VAL A 348 -7.02 2.02 -6.75
C VAL A 348 -6.63 1.43 -8.10
N CYS A 349 -6.71 0.11 -8.25
CA CYS A 349 -6.56 -0.56 -9.54
C CYS A 349 -7.90 -0.70 -10.27
N PRO A 350 -7.92 -0.91 -11.60
CA PRO A 350 -9.14 -1.21 -12.35
C PRO A 350 -9.89 -2.42 -11.75
N VAL A 351 -11.20 -2.28 -11.56
CA VAL A 351 -12.08 -3.34 -11.07
C VAL A 351 -11.97 -4.58 -11.95
N LEU A 352 -11.77 -5.74 -11.32
CA LEU A 352 -11.73 -7.03 -12.01
C LEU A 352 -13.10 -7.72 -11.97
N SER A 353 -13.45 -8.37 -13.07
CA SER A 353 -14.59 -9.30 -13.17
C SER A 353 -14.07 -10.74 -13.34
N ALA A 354 -14.89 -11.72 -12.96
CA ALA A 354 -14.60 -13.11 -13.32
C ALA A 354 -14.53 -13.28 -14.85
N PRO A 355 -13.63 -14.13 -15.36
CA PRO A 355 -13.66 -14.54 -16.77
C PRO A 355 -14.92 -15.39 -17.05
N ASP A 356 -15.33 -15.47 -18.31
CA ASP A 356 -16.44 -16.33 -18.70
C ASP A 356 -16.13 -17.81 -18.37
N GLN A 357 -17.13 -18.53 -17.87
CA GLN A 357 -17.03 -19.89 -17.31
C GLN A 357 -15.98 -20.04 -16.18
N GLY A 358 -15.71 -18.95 -15.46
CA GLY A 358 -14.82 -18.93 -14.30
C GLY A 358 -15.38 -18.17 -13.10
N GLU A 359 -14.58 -18.14 -12.04
CA GLU A 359 -14.86 -17.55 -10.73
C GLU A 359 -13.70 -16.64 -10.33
N LEU A 360 -14.00 -15.63 -9.51
CA LEU A 360 -13.06 -14.63 -9.02
C LEU A 360 -13.22 -14.51 -7.50
N ASN A 361 -12.13 -14.69 -6.77
CA ASN A 361 -12.10 -14.54 -5.32
C ASN A 361 -11.00 -13.53 -4.93
N CYS A 362 -11.40 -12.38 -4.39
CA CYS A 362 -10.49 -11.28 -4.05
C CYS A 362 -10.43 -11.03 -2.55
N SER A 363 -9.21 -10.90 -2.02
CA SER A 363 -8.94 -10.40 -0.68
C SER A 363 -8.52 -8.93 -0.76
N HIS A 364 -9.34 -8.04 -0.21
CA HIS A 364 -9.15 -6.59 -0.20
C HIS A 364 -8.66 -6.12 1.17
N LEU A 365 -7.45 -5.55 1.24
CA LEU A 365 -6.82 -5.15 2.51
C LEU A 365 -7.17 -3.72 2.94
N HIS A 366 -7.26 -2.79 1.99
CA HIS A 366 -7.48 -1.35 2.23
C HIS A 366 -8.74 -0.79 1.56
N GLY A 367 -9.54 -1.66 0.93
CA GLY A 367 -10.75 -1.31 0.16
C GLY A 367 -10.84 -2.10 -1.15
N ASP A 368 -12.00 -2.06 -1.78
CA ASP A 368 -12.26 -2.85 -2.99
C ASP A 368 -11.30 -2.46 -4.14
N PHE A 369 -10.56 -3.44 -4.63
CA PHE A 369 -9.54 -3.32 -5.70
C PHE A 369 -8.43 -2.28 -5.45
N THR A 370 -8.15 -1.95 -4.18
CA THR A 370 -7.04 -1.06 -3.78
C THR A 370 -5.69 -1.77 -3.76
N PHE A 371 -4.58 -1.03 -3.61
CA PHE A 371 -3.23 -1.55 -3.40
C PHE A 371 -3.16 -2.71 -2.40
N GLY A 372 -2.38 -3.74 -2.74
CA GLY A 372 -2.27 -4.98 -1.97
C GLY A 372 -3.49 -5.92 -2.08
N SER A 373 -4.55 -5.52 -2.80
CA SER A 373 -5.62 -6.46 -3.15
C SER A 373 -5.07 -7.59 -3.99
N THR A 374 -5.33 -8.82 -3.57
CA THR A 374 -4.97 -10.04 -4.32
C THR A 374 -6.25 -10.72 -4.79
N CYS A 375 -6.32 -11.04 -6.07
CA CYS A 375 -7.47 -11.70 -6.70
C CYS A 375 -7.02 -13.01 -7.33
N ALA A 376 -7.60 -14.12 -6.87
CA ALA A 376 -7.39 -15.46 -7.41
C ALA A 376 -8.50 -15.84 -8.41
N PHE A 377 -8.11 -16.59 -9.45
CA PHE A 377 -8.98 -17.02 -10.54
C PHE A 377 -9.09 -18.54 -10.57
N SER A 378 -10.30 -19.06 -10.80
CA SER A 378 -10.54 -20.48 -11.00
C SER A 378 -11.56 -20.70 -12.11
N CYS A 379 -11.46 -21.82 -12.84
CA CYS A 379 -12.40 -22.17 -13.90
C CYS A 379 -13.43 -23.20 -13.41
N GLN A 380 -14.63 -23.15 -14.01
CA GLN A 380 -15.68 -24.12 -13.73
C GLN A 380 -15.32 -25.50 -14.32
N MET A 381 -16.00 -26.55 -13.82
CA MET A 381 -15.70 -27.93 -14.20
C MET A 381 -15.78 -28.14 -15.72
N GLY A 382 -14.69 -28.65 -16.31
CA GLY A 382 -14.57 -28.86 -17.76
C GLY A 382 -13.92 -27.70 -18.52
N PHE A 383 -13.45 -26.67 -17.82
CA PHE A 383 -12.63 -25.59 -18.35
C PHE A 383 -11.28 -25.52 -17.62
N VAL A 384 -10.22 -25.06 -18.31
CA VAL A 384 -8.85 -24.90 -17.79
C VAL A 384 -8.46 -23.44 -17.83
N LEU A 385 -7.76 -22.99 -16.78
CA LEU A 385 -7.27 -21.61 -16.67
C LEU A 385 -6.03 -21.40 -17.56
N MET A 386 -6.13 -20.45 -18.47
CA MET A 386 -5.07 -20.04 -19.38
C MET A 386 -4.61 -18.62 -19.00
N GLY A 387 -3.52 -18.55 -18.24
CA GLY A 387 -2.96 -17.31 -17.66
C GLY A 387 -2.56 -17.50 -16.20
N PRO A 388 -2.29 -16.42 -15.45
CA PRO A 388 -1.90 -16.49 -14.04
C PRO A 388 -3.06 -16.91 -13.13
N GLU A 389 -2.78 -17.73 -12.11
CA GLU A 389 -3.75 -18.17 -11.10
C GLU A 389 -4.20 -17.03 -10.16
N SER A 390 -3.37 -16.00 -9.98
CA SER A 390 -3.69 -14.82 -9.17
C SER A 390 -3.02 -13.55 -9.71
N ARG A 391 -3.60 -12.39 -9.39
CA ARG A 391 -3.06 -11.06 -9.70
C ARG A 391 -3.13 -10.17 -8.46
N GLU A 392 -2.15 -9.28 -8.31
CA GLU A 392 -2.05 -8.33 -7.19
C GLU A 392 -2.12 -6.88 -7.69
N CYS A 393 -2.79 -6.00 -6.95
CA CYS A 393 -2.86 -4.57 -7.25
C CYS A 393 -1.60 -3.86 -6.75
N THR A 394 -0.77 -3.41 -7.70
CA THR A 394 0.54 -2.80 -7.42
C THR A 394 0.45 -1.31 -7.06
N ALA A 395 1.54 -0.77 -6.50
CA ALA A 395 1.67 0.65 -6.12
C ALA A 395 1.68 1.63 -7.31
N THR A 396 1.48 1.16 -8.55
CA THR A 396 1.29 1.99 -9.76
C THR A 396 -0.16 2.03 -10.24
N GLY A 397 -1.11 1.41 -9.51
CA GLY A 397 -2.52 1.34 -9.92
C GLY A 397 -2.79 0.31 -11.03
N THR A 398 -1.88 -0.64 -11.22
CA THR A 398 -1.96 -1.69 -12.24
C THR A 398 -1.86 -3.08 -11.61
N TRP A 399 -2.47 -4.08 -12.25
CA TRP A 399 -2.36 -5.48 -11.84
C TRP A 399 -1.03 -6.10 -12.32
N THR A 400 -0.49 -7.07 -11.58
CA THR A 400 0.85 -7.65 -11.80
C THR A 400 1.08 -8.34 -13.16
N GLU A 401 0.04 -8.93 -13.75
CA GLU A 401 0.08 -9.64 -15.04
C GLU A 401 -1.22 -9.38 -15.83
N ASP A 402 -1.39 -9.99 -17.02
CA ASP A 402 -2.62 -9.93 -17.83
C ASP A 402 -3.79 -10.75 -17.22
N THR A 403 -5.02 -10.50 -17.71
CA THR A 403 -6.22 -11.22 -17.25
C THR A 403 -6.25 -12.65 -17.81
N PRO A 404 -6.35 -13.70 -16.97
CA PRO A 404 -6.47 -15.08 -17.45
C PRO A 404 -7.86 -15.34 -18.05
N ARG A 405 -7.97 -16.42 -18.83
CA ARG A 405 -9.25 -16.87 -19.44
C ARG A 405 -9.47 -18.37 -19.24
N CYS A 406 -10.72 -18.79 -19.19
CA CYS A 406 -11.08 -20.21 -19.11
C CYS A 406 -11.33 -20.77 -20.51
N GLU A 407 -10.61 -21.82 -20.89
CA GLU A 407 -10.79 -22.53 -22.17
C GLU A 407 -11.38 -23.92 -21.93
N ALA A 408 -12.36 -24.33 -22.75
CA ALA A 408 -13.02 -25.63 -22.60
C ALA A 408 -12.04 -26.78 -22.90
N VAL A 409 -12.04 -27.82 -22.07
CA VAL A 409 -11.14 -28.97 -22.23
C VAL A 409 -11.41 -29.67 -23.57
N ALA A 410 -10.39 -29.77 -24.41
CA ALA A 410 -10.47 -30.46 -25.70
C ALA A 410 -10.42 -32.00 -25.52
N CYS A 411 -11.33 -32.72 -26.18
CA CYS A 411 -11.21 -34.16 -26.38
C CYS A 411 -10.54 -34.46 -27.74
N PRO A 412 -10.03 -35.70 -27.97
CA PRO A 412 -9.54 -36.12 -29.28
C PRO A 412 -10.60 -35.96 -30.37
N VAL A 413 -10.22 -35.42 -31.53
CA VAL A 413 -11.13 -35.27 -32.69
C VAL A 413 -11.69 -36.64 -33.11
N LEU A 414 -13.00 -36.72 -33.33
CA LEU A 414 -13.67 -37.93 -33.81
C LEU A 414 -13.92 -37.86 -35.32
N SER A 415 -13.82 -39.02 -35.98
CA SER A 415 -14.18 -39.23 -37.38
C SER A 415 -15.35 -40.20 -37.49
N ALA A 416 -16.09 -40.16 -38.60
CA ALA A 416 -17.09 -41.17 -38.90
C ALA A 416 -16.45 -42.57 -39.01
N PRO A 417 -17.12 -43.64 -38.54
CA PRO A 417 -16.70 -45.01 -38.80
C PRO A 417 -16.88 -45.35 -40.29
N ASP A 418 -16.16 -46.37 -40.77
CA ASP A 418 -16.35 -46.84 -42.15
C ASP A 418 -17.79 -47.34 -42.35
N GLN A 419 -18.34 -47.03 -43.53
CA GLN A 419 -19.75 -47.23 -43.89
C GLN A 419 -20.77 -46.58 -42.91
N GLY A 420 -20.35 -45.54 -42.19
CA GLY A 420 -21.20 -44.75 -41.30
C GLY A 420 -21.12 -43.24 -41.54
N GLU A 421 -21.80 -42.50 -40.67
CA GLU A 421 -21.91 -41.05 -40.64
C GLU A 421 -21.72 -40.55 -39.19
N LEU A 422 -21.27 -39.30 -39.05
CA LEU A 422 -21.02 -38.64 -37.77
C LEU A 422 -21.69 -37.27 -37.76
N SER A 423 -22.48 -37.00 -36.73
CA SER A 423 -23.13 -35.70 -36.53
C SER A 423 -22.83 -35.20 -35.12
N CYS A 424 -22.09 -34.10 -35.01
CA CYS A 424 -21.66 -33.54 -33.73
C CYS A 424 -22.32 -32.18 -33.46
N SER A 425 -22.73 -31.96 -32.21
CA SER A 425 -23.00 -30.64 -31.66
C SER A 425 -21.82 -30.19 -30.79
N HIS A 426 -21.38 -28.95 -31.00
CA HIS A 426 -20.23 -28.36 -30.33
C HIS A 426 -20.70 -27.12 -29.55
N LEU A 427 -20.74 -27.22 -28.21
CA LEU A 427 -21.32 -26.18 -27.35
C LEU A 427 -20.32 -25.07 -26.98
N HIS A 428 -19.05 -25.44 -26.78
CA HIS A 428 -17.98 -24.54 -26.32
C HIS A 428 -16.75 -24.51 -27.26
N GLY A 429 -16.82 -25.21 -28.40
CA GLY A 429 -15.73 -25.36 -29.36
C GLY A 429 -15.72 -26.75 -30.01
N ASP A 430 -15.04 -26.87 -31.15
CA ASP A 430 -14.96 -28.13 -31.89
C ASP A 430 -14.29 -29.23 -31.04
N PHE A 431 -15.04 -30.30 -30.77
CA PHE A 431 -14.65 -31.44 -29.95
C PHE A 431 -14.23 -31.10 -28.49
N THR A 432 -14.64 -29.95 -27.94
CA THR A 432 -14.42 -29.59 -26.53
C THR A 432 -15.49 -30.15 -25.59
N PHE A 433 -15.29 -30.00 -24.27
CA PHE A 433 -16.22 -30.34 -23.21
C PHE A 433 -17.68 -29.97 -23.55
N GLY A 434 -18.61 -30.89 -23.26
CA GLY A 434 -20.03 -30.76 -23.61
C GLY A 434 -20.36 -31.03 -25.08
N SER A 435 -19.38 -31.23 -25.95
CA SER A 435 -19.63 -31.70 -27.32
C SER A 435 -20.27 -33.08 -27.30
N THR A 436 -21.35 -33.27 -28.07
CA THR A 436 -22.03 -34.56 -28.23
C THR A 436 -22.00 -34.97 -29.69
N CYS A 437 -21.48 -36.17 -29.95
CA CYS A 437 -21.35 -36.73 -31.29
C CYS A 437 -22.23 -37.99 -31.41
N ALA A 438 -23.21 -37.96 -32.31
CA ALA A 438 -24.07 -39.09 -32.66
C ALA A 438 -23.55 -39.83 -33.90
N PHE A 439 -23.74 -41.14 -33.90
CA PHE A 439 -23.26 -42.07 -34.92
C PHE A 439 -24.43 -42.78 -35.60
N SER A 440 -24.35 -42.92 -36.92
CA SER A 440 -25.30 -43.70 -37.71
C SER A 440 -24.56 -44.54 -38.75
N CYS A 441 -25.16 -45.67 -39.14
CA CYS A 441 -24.63 -46.52 -40.22
C CYS A 441 -25.43 -46.33 -41.51
N GLN A 442 -24.74 -46.48 -42.64
CA GLN A 442 -25.37 -46.41 -43.95
C GLN A 442 -26.29 -47.62 -44.18
N LYS A 443 -27.24 -47.49 -45.12
CA LYS A 443 -28.28 -48.49 -45.36
C LYS A 443 -27.68 -49.87 -45.68
N GLY A 444 -27.99 -50.86 -44.85
CA GLY A 444 -27.51 -52.23 -44.98
C GLY A 444 -26.41 -52.61 -43.97
N PHE A 445 -26.01 -51.66 -43.13
CA PHE A 445 -25.12 -51.86 -42.00
C PHE A 445 -25.85 -51.55 -40.67
N VAL A 446 -25.40 -52.17 -39.58
CA VAL A 446 -25.91 -51.96 -38.21
C VAL A 446 -24.80 -51.37 -37.32
N LEU A 447 -25.17 -50.46 -36.42
CA LEU A 447 -24.23 -49.83 -35.49
C LEU A 447 -23.92 -50.75 -34.32
N MET A 448 -22.64 -51.00 -34.09
CA MET A 448 -22.11 -51.83 -33.02
C MET A 448 -21.34 -50.94 -32.03
N GLY A 449 -22.01 -50.59 -30.93
CA GLY A 449 -21.48 -49.67 -29.90
C GLY A 449 -22.53 -48.66 -29.45
N PRO A 450 -22.12 -47.56 -28.78
CA PRO A 450 -23.06 -46.51 -28.35
C PRO A 450 -23.50 -45.62 -29.53
N GLU A 451 -24.79 -45.26 -29.56
CA GLU A 451 -25.38 -44.37 -30.58
C GLU A 451 -24.84 -42.93 -30.50
N SER A 452 -24.35 -42.50 -29.33
CA SER A 452 -23.70 -41.21 -29.14
C SER A 452 -22.57 -41.27 -28.11
N ARG A 453 -21.66 -40.30 -28.19
CA ARG A 453 -20.56 -40.08 -27.25
C ARG A 453 -20.50 -38.60 -26.88
N GLU A 454 -20.09 -38.31 -25.66
CA GLU A 454 -20.00 -36.96 -25.08
C GLU A 454 -18.57 -36.67 -24.60
N CYS A 455 -18.06 -35.47 -24.85
CA CYS A 455 -16.76 -35.03 -24.37
C CYS A 455 -16.85 -34.58 -22.91
N THR A 456 -16.20 -35.32 -22.02
CA THR A 456 -16.24 -35.11 -20.57
C THR A 456 -15.18 -34.12 -20.08
N ALA A 457 -15.38 -33.59 -18.87
CA ALA A 457 -14.49 -32.60 -18.24
C ALA A 457 -13.03 -33.07 -18.03
N THR A 458 -12.71 -34.34 -18.28
CA THR A 458 -11.36 -34.91 -18.22
C THR A 458 -10.67 -35.01 -19.59
N GLY A 459 -11.29 -34.52 -20.67
CA GLY A 459 -10.76 -34.61 -22.03
C GLY A 459 -10.94 -36.00 -22.68
N ALA A 460 -11.84 -36.83 -22.13
CA ALA A 460 -12.17 -38.15 -22.65
C ALA A 460 -13.61 -38.22 -23.17
N TRP A 461 -13.83 -39.00 -24.24
CA TRP A 461 -15.16 -39.32 -24.75
C TRP A 461 -15.81 -40.45 -23.94
N THR A 462 -17.11 -40.34 -23.65
CA THR A 462 -17.88 -41.43 -23.04
C THR A 462 -17.94 -42.67 -23.93
N GLY A 463 -18.01 -43.85 -23.32
CA GLY A 463 -18.14 -45.14 -24.01
C GLY A 463 -16.95 -45.53 -24.90
N ASN A 464 -17.10 -46.66 -25.62
CA ASN A 464 -16.16 -47.11 -26.63
C ASN A 464 -16.48 -46.48 -28.00
N THR A 465 -15.51 -46.48 -28.92
CA THR A 465 -15.76 -46.08 -30.31
C THR A 465 -16.67 -47.11 -31.00
N PRO A 466 -17.82 -46.72 -31.57
CA PRO A 466 -18.68 -47.64 -32.32
C PRO A 466 -18.17 -47.87 -33.74
N HIS A 467 -18.59 -48.98 -34.36
CA HIS A 467 -18.33 -49.30 -35.76
C HIS A 467 -19.59 -49.83 -36.46
N CYS A 468 -19.57 -49.92 -37.79
CA CYS A 468 -20.68 -50.42 -38.59
C CYS A 468 -20.38 -51.84 -39.11
N GLU A 469 -21.29 -52.79 -38.91
CA GLU A 469 -21.17 -54.16 -39.44
C GLU A 469 -22.25 -54.43 -40.51
N ALA A 470 -21.89 -55.14 -41.58
CA ALA A 470 -22.82 -55.44 -42.66
C ALA A 470 -23.89 -56.46 -42.22
N ILE A 471 -25.16 -56.17 -42.52
CA ILE A 471 -26.28 -57.02 -42.07
C ILE A 471 -26.17 -58.40 -42.77
N ALA A 472 -26.12 -59.46 -41.96
CA ALA A 472 -26.05 -60.84 -42.44
C ALA A 472 -27.41 -61.34 -42.96
N CYS A 473 -27.41 -62.05 -44.08
CA CYS A 473 -28.53 -62.89 -44.52
C CYS A 473 -28.29 -64.36 -44.12
N PRO A 474 -29.35 -65.21 -44.08
CA PRO A 474 -29.19 -66.66 -43.86
C PRO A 474 -28.24 -67.29 -44.87
N VAL A 475 -27.33 -68.15 -44.42
CA VAL A 475 -26.37 -68.85 -45.30
C VAL A 475 -27.10 -69.67 -46.36
N LEU A 476 -26.66 -69.58 -47.62
CA LEU A 476 -27.20 -70.36 -48.73
C LEU A 476 -26.28 -71.56 -49.02
N SER A 477 -26.88 -72.72 -49.26
CA SER A 477 -26.21 -73.92 -49.78
C SER A 477 -26.59 -74.16 -51.25
N ALA A 478 -25.76 -74.94 -51.96
CA ALA A 478 -26.11 -75.37 -53.31
C ALA A 478 -27.38 -76.25 -53.30
N PRO A 479 -28.27 -76.12 -54.31
CA PRO A 479 -29.38 -77.05 -54.50
C PRO A 479 -28.84 -78.41 -54.94
N ASP A 480 -29.60 -79.48 -54.66
CA ASP A 480 -29.26 -80.82 -55.13
C ASP A 480 -29.16 -80.86 -56.67
N GLN A 481 -28.16 -81.59 -57.17
CA GLN A 481 -27.76 -81.64 -58.59
C GLN A 481 -27.47 -80.26 -59.23
N GLY A 482 -27.06 -79.28 -58.41
CA GLY A 482 -26.67 -77.94 -58.86
C GLY A 482 -25.43 -77.40 -58.15
N GLU A 483 -25.08 -76.17 -58.52
CA GLU A 483 -23.91 -75.44 -58.07
C GLU A 483 -24.31 -74.05 -57.58
N LEU A 484 -23.53 -73.51 -56.64
CA LEU A 484 -23.72 -72.19 -56.04
C LEU A 484 -22.40 -71.41 -56.16
N ASN A 485 -22.45 -70.22 -56.74
CA ASN A 485 -21.31 -69.32 -56.81
C ASN A 485 -21.71 -67.96 -56.25
N CYS A 486 -21.09 -67.55 -55.13
CA CYS A 486 -21.41 -66.32 -54.42
C CYS A 486 -20.26 -65.32 -54.47
N SER A 487 -20.56 -64.07 -54.82
CA SER A 487 -19.67 -62.93 -54.64
C SER A 487 -20.06 -62.16 -53.39
N HIS A 488 -19.18 -62.15 -52.38
CA HIS A 488 -19.38 -61.49 -51.10
C HIS A 488 -18.65 -60.13 -51.08
N LEU A 489 -19.38 -59.03 -50.93
CA LEU A 489 -18.83 -57.67 -51.01
C LEU A 489 -18.37 -57.13 -49.64
N HIS A 490 -19.12 -57.44 -48.58
CA HIS A 490 -18.89 -56.93 -47.22
C HIS A 490 -18.78 -58.06 -46.16
N GLY A 491 -18.38 -59.26 -46.59
CA GLY A 491 -18.28 -60.47 -45.77
C GLY A 491 -19.29 -61.56 -46.18
N ASP A 492 -19.05 -62.79 -45.74
CA ASP A 492 -19.78 -63.98 -46.19
C ASP A 492 -21.28 -63.89 -45.89
N PHE A 493 -22.09 -64.01 -46.95
CA PHE A 493 -23.56 -63.91 -46.95
C PHE A 493 -24.14 -62.60 -46.35
N THR A 494 -23.35 -61.53 -46.25
CA THR A 494 -23.79 -60.19 -45.79
C THR A 494 -24.39 -59.34 -46.90
N PHE A 495 -24.97 -58.17 -46.56
CA PHE A 495 -25.56 -57.20 -47.47
C PHE A 495 -24.73 -56.96 -48.75
N GLY A 496 -25.40 -56.96 -49.90
CA GLY A 496 -24.76 -56.84 -51.22
C GLY A 496 -24.15 -58.15 -51.74
N SER A 497 -24.08 -59.21 -50.93
CA SER A 497 -23.71 -60.54 -51.42
C SER A 497 -24.68 -61.00 -52.52
N THR A 498 -24.14 -61.43 -53.65
CA THR A 498 -24.92 -61.96 -54.78
C THR A 498 -24.52 -63.41 -55.02
N CYS A 499 -25.50 -64.31 -55.02
CA CYS A 499 -25.32 -65.74 -55.22
C CYS A 499 -26.02 -66.18 -56.51
N ALA A 500 -25.26 -66.71 -57.47
CA ALA A 500 -25.75 -67.27 -58.72
C ALA A 500 -25.90 -68.79 -58.62
N PHE A 501 -26.90 -69.34 -59.33
CA PHE A 501 -27.26 -70.75 -59.30
C PHE A 501 -27.18 -71.36 -60.71
N SER A 502 -26.57 -72.54 -60.80
CA SER A 502 -26.51 -73.36 -62.02
C SER A 502 -26.91 -74.81 -61.71
N CYS A 503 -27.41 -75.53 -62.71
CA CYS A 503 -27.72 -76.96 -62.60
C CYS A 503 -26.72 -77.80 -63.40
N GLN A 504 -26.45 -79.01 -62.93
CA GLN A 504 -25.58 -79.96 -63.63
C GLN A 504 -26.23 -80.45 -64.95
N THR A 505 -25.40 -80.95 -65.86
CA THR A 505 -25.85 -81.36 -67.20
C THR A 505 -26.95 -82.44 -67.11
N GLY A 506 -28.11 -82.16 -67.72
CA GLY A 506 -29.29 -83.03 -67.65
C GLY A 506 -30.38 -82.57 -66.68
N PHE A 507 -30.18 -81.45 -65.98
CA PHE A 507 -31.15 -80.82 -65.08
C PHE A 507 -31.46 -79.37 -65.51
N VAL A 508 -32.67 -78.89 -65.22
CA VAL A 508 -33.13 -77.52 -65.48
C VAL A 508 -33.33 -76.73 -64.18
N LEU A 509 -32.95 -75.44 -64.19
CA LEU A 509 -33.07 -74.56 -63.03
C LEU A 509 -34.51 -74.02 -62.89
N MET A 510 -35.12 -74.32 -61.75
CA MET A 510 -36.46 -73.87 -61.37
C MET A 510 -36.33 -72.81 -60.27
N GLY A 511 -36.39 -71.53 -60.65
CA GLY A 511 -36.26 -70.38 -59.76
C GLY A 511 -35.45 -69.22 -60.37
N PRO A 512 -35.14 -68.16 -59.60
CA PRO A 512 -34.31 -67.05 -60.07
C PRO A 512 -32.84 -67.46 -60.24
N ARG A 513 -32.24 -67.17 -61.41
CA ARG A 513 -30.82 -67.49 -61.70
C ARG A 513 -29.78 -66.89 -60.74
N SER A 514 -30.18 -65.90 -59.95
CA SER A 514 -29.34 -65.24 -58.94
C SER A 514 -30.21 -64.61 -57.86
N ARG A 515 -29.72 -64.63 -56.62
CA ARG A 515 -30.35 -63.99 -55.45
C ARG A 515 -29.34 -63.06 -54.78
N GLU A 516 -29.83 -61.99 -54.17
CA GLU A 516 -29.03 -60.91 -53.56
C GLU A 516 -29.44 -60.70 -52.10
N CYS A 517 -28.46 -60.50 -51.21
CA CYS A 517 -28.71 -60.21 -49.79
C CYS A 517 -29.07 -58.73 -49.60
N THR A 518 -30.30 -58.47 -49.17
CA THR A 518 -30.85 -57.12 -49.01
C THR A 518 -30.51 -56.49 -47.66
N ALA A 519 -30.66 -55.17 -47.57
CA ALA A 519 -30.47 -54.37 -46.36
C ALA A 519 -31.45 -54.71 -45.19
N THR A 520 -32.33 -55.69 -45.38
CA THR A 520 -33.24 -56.23 -44.34
C THR A 520 -32.84 -57.64 -43.87
N GLY A 521 -31.65 -58.13 -44.22
CA GLY A 521 -31.18 -59.47 -43.83
C GLY A 521 -31.90 -60.63 -44.55
N THR A 522 -32.50 -60.35 -45.71
CA THR A 522 -33.28 -61.31 -46.50
C THR A 522 -32.79 -61.39 -47.94
N TRP A 523 -32.84 -62.60 -48.53
CA TRP A 523 -32.49 -62.83 -49.93
C TRP A 523 -33.63 -62.47 -50.88
N THR A 524 -33.30 -61.86 -52.02
CA THR A 524 -34.28 -61.62 -53.10
C THR A 524 -34.77 -62.92 -53.74
N GLY A 525 -36.05 -62.94 -54.14
CA GLY A 525 -36.69 -64.06 -54.84
C GLY A 525 -36.85 -65.34 -54.00
N ASP A 526 -37.56 -66.32 -54.58
CA ASP A 526 -37.83 -67.62 -53.96
C ASP A 526 -36.63 -68.60 -54.05
N ALA A 527 -36.74 -69.74 -53.36
CA ALA A 527 -35.73 -70.79 -53.37
C ALA A 527 -35.64 -71.50 -54.73
N THR A 528 -34.42 -71.64 -55.23
CA THR A 528 -34.05 -72.33 -56.48
C THR A 528 -33.86 -73.83 -56.27
N ARG A 529 -34.23 -74.65 -57.25
CA ARG A 529 -33.93 -76.09 -57.30
C ARG A 529 -33.63 -76.56 -58.73
N CYS A 530 -33.00 -77.72 -58.87
CA CYS A 530 -32.74 -78.37 -60.15
C CYS A 530 -33.69 -79.55 -60.34
N GLU A 531 -34.34 -79.66 -61.50
CA GLU A 531 -35.24 -80.77 -61.85
C GLU A 531 -34.72 -81.53 -63.07
N ALA A 532 -34.82 -82.86 -63.07
CA ALA A 532 -34.26 -83.70 -64.14
C ALA A 532 -35.04 -83.54 -65.46
N ILE A 533 -34.32 -83.42 -66.58
CA ILE A 533 -34.93 -83.28 -67.91
C ILE A 533 -35.63 -84.59 -68.29
N ALA A 534 -36.89 -84.51 -68.73
CA ALA A 534 -37.70 -85.66 -69.13
C ALA A 534 -37.53 -86.01 -70.61
N CYS A 535 -37.49 -87.31 -70.92
CA CYS A 535 -37.62 -87.85 -72.28
C CYS A 535 -39.06 -88.37 -72.53
N PRO A 536 -39.47 -88.56 -73.80
CA PRO A 536 -40.73 -89.22 -74.15
C PRO A 536 -40.85 -90.63 -73.53
N VAL A 537 -42.08 -91.04 -73.18
CA VAL A 537 -42.36 -92.38 -72.65
C VAL A 537 -42.15 -93.45 -73.73
N LEU A 538 -41.49 -94.56 -73.38
CA LEU A 538 -41.29 -95.73 -74.26
C LEU A 538 -42.23 -96.89 -73.88
N SER A 539 -42.51 -97.76 -74.85
CA SER A 539 -43.38 -98.94 -74.72
C SER A 539 -42.73 -100.19 -75.34
N ALA A 540 -43.12 -101.39 -74.88
CA ALA A 540 -42.58 -102.65 -75.38
C ALA A 540 -42.99 -102.95 -76.84
N PRO A 541 -42.13 -103.62 -77.63
CA PRO A 541 -42.45 -104.09 -78.98
C PRO A 541 -43.29 -105.38 -78.98
N ASP A 542 -44.02 -105.63 -80.07
CA ASP A 542 -44.83 -106.84 -80.23
C ASP A 542 -43.98 -108.12 -80.13
N GLN A 543 -44.42 -109.07 -79.28
CA GLN A 543 -43.71 -110.31 -78.94
C GLN A 543 -42.34 -110.10 -78.25
N GLY A 544 -42.13 -108.92 -77.65
CA GLY A 544 -40.99 -108.60 -76.82
C GLY A 544 -41.36 -108.01 -75.45
N GLU A 545 -40.34 -107.66 -74.68
CA GLU A 545 -40.44 -107.09 -73.34
C GLU A 545 -39.57 -105.82 -73.22
N LEU A 546 -39.97 -104.90 -72.33
CA LEU A 546 -39.26 -103.65 -72.05
C LEU A 546 -38.97 -103.54 -70.55
N SER A 547 -37.70 -103.39 -70.20
CA SER A 547 -37.26 -103.16 -68.82
C SER A 547 -36.51 -101.84 -68.73
N CYS A 548 -37.00 -100.91 -67.91
CA CYS A 548 -36.42 -99.57 -67.75
C CYS A 548 -35.86 -99.35 -66.34
N SER A 549 -34.62 -98.90 -66.25
CA SER A 549 -34.06 -98.29 -65.03
C SER A 549 -34.30 -96.79 -65.05
N HIS A 550 -34.81 -96.24 -63.94
CA HIS A 550 -35.12 -94.82 -63.78
C HIS A 550 -34.31 -94.24 -62.63
N LEU A 551 -33.26 -93.47 -62.94
CA LEU A 551 -32.29 -92.99 -61.95
C LEU A 551 -32.74 -91.70 -61.24
N HIS A 552 -33.38 -90.78 -61.96
CA HIS A 552 -33.81 -89.47 -61.44
C HIS A 552 -35.33 -89.23 -61.62
N GLY A 553 -36.11 -90.31 -61.75
CA GLY A 553 -37.55 -90.28 -62.03
C GLY A 553 -37.93 -90.94 -63.36
N ASN A 554 -39.21 -91.28 -63.54
CA ASN A 554 -39.69 -92.04 -64.70
C ASN A 554 -39.36 -91.33 -66.02
N PHE A 555 -38.65 -92.03 -66.91
CA PHE A 555 -38.21 -91.56 -68.23
C PHE A 555 -37.39 -90.26 -68.23
N THR A 556 -36.78 -89.88 -67.09
CA THR A 556 -35.88 -88.72 -66.97
C THR A 556 -34.44 -89.03 -67.38
N PHE A 557 -33.61 -88.00 -67.52
CA PHE A 557 -32.19 -88.06 -67.83
C PHE A 557 -31.47 -89.22 -67.11
N GLY A 558 -30.64 -89.95 -67.86
CA GLY A 558 -29.93 -91.12 -67.35
C GLY A 558 -30.75 -92.42 -67.33
N SER A 559 -32.09 -92.36 -67.40
CA SER A 559 -32.93 -93.55 -67.55
C SER A 559 -32.48 -94.41 -68.72
N THR A 560 -32.39 -95.73 -68.54
CA THR A 560 -31.97 -96.66 -69.59
C THR A 560 -33.00 -97.78 -69.71
N CYS A 561 -33.50 -97.98 -70.92
CA CYS A 561 -34.55 -98.94 -71.25
C CYS A 561 -34.01 -99.99 -72.21
N ALA A 562 -34.13 -101.26 -71.85
CA ALA A 562 -33.66 -102.42 -72.62
C ALA A 562 -34.83 -103.24 -73.19
N PHE A 563 -34.61 -103.84 -74.35
CA PHE A 563 -35.58 -104.56 -75.16
C PHE A 563 -35.14 -106.02 -75.37
N SER A 564 -36.07 -106.97 -75.29
CA SER A 564 -35.83 -108.40 -75.56
C SER A 564 -36.98 -109.02 -76.36
N CYS A 565 -36.74 -110.16 -77.02
CA CYS A 565 -37.75 -110.94 -77.74
C CYS A 565 -38.05 -112.26 -77.01
N GLN A 566 -39.27 -112.77 -77.16
CA GLN A 566 -39.67 -114.08 -76.63
C GLN A 566 -39.03 -115.25 -77.41
N MET A 567 -38.85 -116.40 -76.75
CA MET A 567 -38.12 -117.55 -77.33
C MET A 567 -38.72 -118.04 -78.64
N GLY A 568 -37.85 -118.29 -79.62
CA GLY A 568 -38.21 -118.67 -80.98
C GLY A 568 -38.10 -117.52 -82.00
N PHE A 569 -37.87 -116.28 -81.53
CA PHE A 569 -37.78 -115.09 -82.37
C PHE A 569 -36.50 -114.26 -82.08
N VAL A 570 -35.88 -113.66 -83.11
CA VAL A 570 -34.60 -112.91 -83.00
C VAL A 570 -34.79 -111.39 -83.07
N LEU A 571 -34.24 -110.63 -82.12
CA LEU A 571 -34.33 -109.16 -82.04
C LEU A 571 -33.65 -108.44 -83.22
N LEU A 572 -34.39 -107.55 -83.88
CA LEU A 572 -33.95 -106.69 -84.98
C LEU A 572 -34.03 -105.22 -84.56
N GLY A 573 -32.88 -104.64 -84.20
CA GLY A 573 -32.71 -103.24 -83.78
C GLY A 573 -31.71 -103.13 -82.63
N SER A 574 -31.62 -101.98 -81.97
CA SER A 574 -30.81 -101.81 -80.76
C SER A 574 -31.50 -102.47 -79.56
N ASP A 575 -30.73 -103.20 -78.75
CA ASP A 575 -31.17 -103.82 -77.50
C ASP A 575 -31.48 -102.81 -76.38
N SER A 576 -31.07 -101.55 -76.52
CA SER A 576 -31.17 -100.55 -75.47
C SER A 576 -31.26 -99.10 -75.98
N HIS A 577 -31.93 -98.26 -75.21
CA HIS A 577 -32.04 -96.81 -75.39
C HIS A 577 -31.80 -96.10 -74.05
N LYS A 578 -31.07 -94.98 -74.06
CA LYS A 578 -30.82 -94.14 -72.88
C LYS A 578 -31.37 -92.72 -73.06
N CYS A 579 -31.95 -92.14 -72.01
CA CYS A 579 -32.43 -90.77 -72.00
C CYS A 579 -31.25 -89.79 -71.82
N THR A 580 -31.08 -88.89 -72.79
CA THR A 580 -29.97 -87.95 -72.89
C THR A 580 -30.29 -86.58 -72.29
N ALA A 581 -29.27 -85.75 -72.07
CA ALA A 581 -29.42 -84.40 -71.49
C ALA A 581 -30.21 -83.42 -72.38
N THR A 582 -30.51 -83.79 -73.63
CA THR A 582 -31.36 -83.04 -74.57
C THR A 582 -32.84 -83.47 -74.54
N GLY A 583 -33.25 -84.37 -73.64
CA GLY A 583 -34.63 -84.86 -73.57
C GLY A 583 -34.99 -85.86 -74.67
N THR A 584 -34.00 -86.50 -75.30
CA THR A 584 -34.16 -87.47 -76.39
C THR A 584 -33.51 -88.82 -76.05
N TRP A 585 -33.98 -89.90 -76.67
CA TRP A 585 -33.39 -91.23 -76.54
C TRP A 585 -32.22 -91.43 -77.50
N THR A 586 -31.28 -92.33 -77.16
CA THR A 586 -30.08 -92.64 -77.97
C THR A 586 -30.32 -93.48 -79.24
N GLY A 587 -31.56 -93.67 -79.68
CA GLY A 587 -31.88 -94.45 -80.88
C GLY A 587 -33.24 -94.09 -81.47
N ASP A 588 -33.31 -94.09 -82.80
CA ASP A 588 -34.41 -93.46 -83.56
C ASP A 588 -35.59 -94.39 -83.89
N VAL A 589 -35.45 -95.72 -83.70
CA VAL A 589 -36.46 -96.73 -84.11
C VAL A 589 -36.49 -97.94 -83.14
N PRO A 590 -37.68 -98.37 -82.65
CA PRO A 590 -37.81 -99.54 -81.77
C PRO A 590 -37.74 -100.92 -82.50
N PRO A 591 -37.31 -102.00 -81.82
CA PRO A 591 -36.97 -103.30 -82.43
C PRO A 591 -38.13 -104.33 -82.62
N ARG A 592 -37.89 -105.44 -83.35
CA ARG A 592 -38.90 -106.48 -83.78
C ARG A 592 -38.33 -107.93 -83.88
N CYS A 593 -39.10 -109.01 -84.14
CA CYS A 593 -38.65 -110.43 -84.01
C CYS A 593 -39.17 -111.52 -85.04
N GLU A 594 -38.42 -112.60 -85.42
CA GLU A 594 -38.80 -113.70 -86.41
C GLU A 594 -38.01 -115.10 -86.29
N GLY A 595 -38.42 -116.26 -86.90
CA GLY A 595 -37.73 -117.62 -86.77
C GLY A 595 -38.11 -118.87 -87.67
N ARG A 596 -37.38 -120.03 -87.57
CA ARG A 596 -37.58 -121.38 -88.28
C ARG A 596 -36.80 -122.59 -87.62
N ALA A 597 -36.88 -123.85 -88.10
CA ALA A 597 -36.29 -125.11 -87.51
C ALA A 597 -36.18 -126.30 -88.53
N ALA A 598 -35.61 -127.54 -88.33
CA ALA A 598 -34.51 -128.17 -87.52
C ALA A 598 -34.35 -129.71 -87.86
N ALA A 599 -33.20 -130.39 -87.59
CA ALA A 599 -32.99 -131.88 -87.65
C ALA A 599 -31.69 -132.41 -86.91
N THR A 600 -31.60 -133.72 -86.59
CA THR A 600 -30.62 -134.45 -85.70
C THR A 600 -29.22 -134.78 -86.28
N ALA A 601 -28.13 -135.10 -85.54
CA ALA A 601 -27.74 -134.97 -84.10
C ALA A 601 -26.26 -135.45 -83.89
N GLN A 602 -25.57 -135.08 -82.78
CA GLN A 602 -24.76 -135.95 -81.86
C GLN A 602 -23.76 -135.19 -80.93
N ASP A 603 -24.02 -135.26 -79.61
CA ASP A 603 -23.13 -135.09 -78.43
C ASP A 603 -22.43 -133.74 -78.09
N VAL A 604 -22.08 -133.59 -76.78
CA VAL A 604 -21.04 -132.76 -76.10
C VAL A 604 -21.49 -132.33 -74.68
N THR A 605 -21.05 -133.10 -73.67
CA THR A 605 -20.72 -132.80 -72.25
C THR A 605 -21.34 -131.61 -71.48
N ALA A 606 -21.78 -131.89 -70.23
CA ALA A 606 -22.19 -130.90 -69.24
C ALA A 606 -21.02 -130.12 -68.59
N ILE A 607 -21.28 -128.87 -68.17
CA ILE A 607 -20.28 -127.91 -67.68
C ILE A 607 -20.15 -127.95 -66.14
N LYS A 608 -18.90 -127.96 -65.66
CA LYS A 608 -18.52 -127.90 -64.24
C LYS A 608 -17.65 -126.68 -63.95
N CYS A 609 -17.86 -126.07 -62.79
CA CYS A 609 -16.93 -125.10 -62.19
C CYS A 609 -15.82 -125.81 -61.39
N SER A 610 -14.76 -125.07 -61.07
CA SER A 610 -13.73 -125.51 -60.12
C SER A 610 -14.30 -125.65 -58.71
N ALA A 611 -13.78 -126.60 -57.94
CA ALA A 611 -14.12 -126.74 -56.52
C ALA A 611 -13.60 -125.55 -55.71
N LEU A 612 -14.45 -124.98 -54.85
CA LEU A 612 -14.09 -123.85 -54.00
C LEU A 612 -13.40 -124.30 -52.71
N THR A 613 -12.26 -123.70 -52.39
CA THR A 613 -11.59 -123.83 -51.08
C THR A 613 -12.21 -122.85 -50.08
N THR A 614 -12.46 -123.30 -48.85
CA THR A 614 -12.91 -122.41 -47.76
C THR A 614 -11.83 -121.39 -47.38
N PRO A 615 -12.18 -120.13 -47.12
CA PRO A 615 -11.21 -119.14 -46.62
C PRO A 615 -10.67 -119.54 -45.24
N GLN A 616 -9.43 -119.14 -44.92
CA GLN A 616 -8.88 -119.34 -43.58
C GLN A 616 -9.72 -118.63 -42.53
N MET A 617 -9.91 -119.28 -41.38
CA MET A 617 -10.81 -118.86 -40.29
C MET A 617 -12.28 -118.63 -40.71
N GLY A 618 -12.69 -119.20 -41.84
CA GLY A 618 -14.09 -119.25 -42.28
C GLY A 618 -14.61 -120.66 -42.53
N GLN A 619 -15.85 -120.73 -43.00
CA GLN A 619 -16.55 -121.93 -43.43
C GLN A 619 -17.34 -121.60 -44.72
N ALA A 620 -17.65 -122.62 -45.51
CA ALA A 620 -18.55 -122.48 -46.66
C ALA A 620 -19.54 -123.66 -46.69
N ALA A 621 -20.79 -123.36 -47.07
CA ALA A 621 -21.86 -124.34 -47.23
C ALA A 621 -22.39 -124.26 -48.66
N CYS A 622 -22.39 -125.38 -49.38
CA CYS A 622 -22.75 -125.43 -50.80
C CYS A 622 -23.98 -126.31 -51.07
N SER A 623 -24.79 -125.89 -52.04
CA SER A 623 -25.95 -126.60 -52.59
C SER A 623 -25.71 -126.96 -54.05
N HIS A 624 -25.83 -128.25 -54.37
CA HIS A 624 -25.57 -128.82 -55.70
C HIS A 624 -26.83 -129.55 -56.23
N PHE A 625 -27.45 -129.02 -57.29
CA PHE A 625 -28.69 -129.59 -57.85
C PHE A 625 -28.47 -130.68 -58.91
N HIS A 626 -27.37 -130.61 -59.67
CA HIS A 626 -27.09 -131.53 -60.80
C HIS A 626 -25.73 -132.23 -60.72
N GLY A 627 -25.13 -132.23 -59.53
CA GLY A 627 -23.83 -132.83 -59.22
C GLY A 627 -22.81 -131.81 -58.72
N ASP A 628 -21.74 -132.30 -58.08
CA ASP A 628 -20.76 -131.45 -57.40
C ASP A 628 -20.17 -130.41 -58.35
N PHE A 629 -20.38 -129.14 -57.98
CA PHE A 629 -19.94 -127.93 -58.67
C PHE A 629 -20.36 -127.83 -60.16
N THR A 630 -21.50 -128.42 -60.56
CA THR A 630 -22.11 -128.13 -61.88
C THR A 630 -22.75 -126.74 -61.93
N PHE A 631 -23.06 -126.26 -63.13
CA PHE A 631 -23.93 -125.08 -63.36
C PHE A 631 -25.16 -125.07 -62.43
N GLY A 632 -25.46 -123.90 -61.84
CA GLY A 632 -26.52 -123.72 -60.84
C GLY A 632 -26.15 -124.13 -59.40
N SER A 633 -24.90 -124.53 -59.15
CA SER A 633 -24.39 -124.74 -57.79
C SER A 633 -24.20 -123.41 -57.07
N THR A 634 -24.65 -123.31 -55.83
CA THR A 634 -24.50 -122.12 -54.97
C THR A 634 -23.68 -122.45 -53.72
N CYS A 635 -22.85 -121.51 -53.26
CA CYS A 635 -22.04 -121.65 -52.05
C CYS A 635 -22.11 -120.36 -51.22
N ALA A 636 -22.53 -120.46 -49.96
CA ALA A 636 -22.52 -119.37 -48.98
C ALA A 636 -21.30 -119.46 -48.05
N PHE A 637 -20.81 -118.32 -47.56
CA PHE A 637 -19.58 -118.19 -46.76
C PHE A 637 -19.85 -117.50 -45.43
N SER A 638 -19.12 -117.88 -44.38
CA SER A 638 -19.16 -117.24 -43.06
C SER A 638 -17.80 -117.31 -42.34
N CYS A 639 -17.58 -116.44 -41.37
CA CYS A 639 -16.34 -116.40 -40.57
C CYS A 639 -16.54 -116.96 -39.16
N GLN A 640 -15.45 -117.45 -38.57
CA GLN A 640 -15.42 -117.92 -37.19
C GLN A 640 -15.38 -116.72 -36.21
N THR A 641 -15.87 -116.94 -34.99
CA THR A 641 -15.99 -115.90 -33.95
C THR A 641 -14.68 -115.14 -33.74
N GLY A 642 -14.74 -113.80 -33.83
CA GLY A 642 -13.56 -112.92 -33.76
C GLY A 642 -13.01 -112.47 -35.12
N PHE A 643 -13.59 -112.93 -36.22
CA PHE A 643 -13.27 -112.52 -37.59
C PHE A 643 -14.53 -112.05 -38.34
N VAL A 644 -14.38 -111.11 -39.28
CA VAL A 644 -15.44 -110.53 -40.12
C VAL A 644 -15.25 -110.93 -41.58
N LEU A 645 -16.37 -111.17 -42.30
CA LEU A 645 -16.33 -111.56 -43.71
C LEU A 645 -16.16 -110.33 -44.62
N MET A 646 -15.10 -110.36 -45.42
CA MET A 646 -14.73 -109.33 -46.38
C MET A 646 -14.90 -109.88 -47.80
N GLY A 647 -16.05 -109.59 -48.41
CA GLY A 647 -16.45 -110.03 -49.75
C GLY A 647 -17.93 -110.40 -49.85
N ALA A 648 -18.32 -111.10 -50.92
CA ALA A 648 -19.70 -111.54 -51.11
C ALA A 648 -20.07 -112.73 -50.21
N GLU A 649 -21.24 -112.66 -49.54
CA GLU A 649 -21.73 -113.71 -48.64
C GLU A 649 -22.08 -115.04 -49.36
N SER A 650 -22.31 -115.01 -50.68
CA SER A 650 -22.51 -116.21 -51.49
C SER A 650 -22.06 -116.04 -52.95
N ARG A 651 -21.82 -117.17 -53.62
CA ARG A 651 -21.36 -117.26 -55.02
C ARG A 651 -22.07 -118.41 -55.75
N GLU A 652 -22.24 -118.29 -57.06
CA GLU A 652 -22.94 -119.25 -57.92
C GLU A 652 -22.09 -119.69 -59.12
N CYS A 653 -22.17 -120.97 -59.49
CA CYS A 653 -21.51 -121.56 -60.66
C CYS A 653 -22.31 -121.28 -61.93
N THR A 654 -21.73 -120.47 -62.82
CA THR A 654 -22.38 -119.96 -64.04
C THR A 654 -22.23 -120.91 -65.24
N ALA A 655 -23.00 -120.65 -66.30
CA ALA A 655 -23.01 -121.46 -67.53
C ALA A 655 -21.68 -121.47 -68.30
N THR A 656 -20.73 -120.59 -67.97
CA THR A 656 -19.37 -120.56 -68.52
C THR A 656 -18.35 -121.39 -67.71
N GLY A 657 -18.77 -122.06 -66.64
CA GLY A 657 -17.87 -122.85 -65.78
C GLY A 657 -17.07 -122.02 -64.76
N THR A 658 -17.50 -120.79 -64.49
CA THR A 658 -16.87 -119.87 -63.53
C THR A 658 -17.84 -119.46 -62.42
N TRP A 659 -17.31 -119.09 -61.25
CA TRP A 659 -18.10 -118.60 -60.12
C TRP A 659 -18.38 -117.10 -60.24
N THR A 660 -19.54 -116.64 -59.75
CA THR A 660 -19.84 -115.21 -59.60
C THR A 660 -18.98 -114.57 -58.50
N GLY A 661 -18.57 -113.30 -58.72
CA GLY A 661 -17.77 -112.50 -57.79
C GLY A 661 -16.36 -113.05 -57.51
N ASP A 662 -15.61 -112.36 -56.65
CA ASP A 662 -14.33 -112.82 -56.10
C ASP A 662 -14.51 -113.71 -54.86
N THR A 663 -13.44 -114.38 -54.42
CA THR A 663 -13.48 -115.22 -53.21
C THR A 663 -13.44 -114.35 -51.94
N PRO A 664 -14.46 -114.42 -51.05
CA PRO A 664 -14.45 -113.68 -49.80
C PRO A 664 -13.40 -114.24 -48.83
N HIS A 665 -12.93 -113.41 -47.90
CA HIS A 665 -11.95 -113.78 -46.88
C HIS A 665 -12.37 -113.28 -45.49
N CYS A 666 -11.71 -113.78 -44.43
CA CYS A 666 -12.01 -113.43 -43.05
C CYS A 666 -10.87 -112.59 -42.45
N GLU A 667 -11.20 -111.40 -41.96
CA GLU A 667 -10.24 -110.47 -41.31
C GLU A 667 -10.47 -110.39 -39.80
N ALA A 668 -9.40 -110.27 -39.00
CA ALA A 668 -9.49 -110.32 -37.54
C ALA A 668 -9.99 -108.99 -36.94
N ILE A 669 -10.95 -109.06 -36.02
CA ILE A 669 -11.48 -107.87 -35.33
C ILE A 669 -10.35 -107.17 -34.55
N SER A 670 -10.24 -105.85 -34.66
CA SER A 670 -9.15 -105.07 -34.04
C SER A 670 -9.57 -104.44 -32.71
N CYS A 671 -8.68 -104.42 -31.72
CA CYS A 671 -8.83 -103.68 -30.47
C CYS A 671 -8.01 -102.37 -30.47
N PRO A 672 -8.35 -101.39 -29.60
CA PRO A 672 -7.58 -100.16 -29.46
C PRO A 672 -6.08 -100.40 -29.18
N VAL A 673 -5.22 -99.62 -29.84
CA VAL A 673 -3.76 -99.65 -29.66
C VAL A 673 -3.39 -99.25 -28.23
N LEU A 674 -2.57 -100.05 -27.55
CA LEU A 674 -2.14 -99.80 -26.18
C LEU A 674 -0.71 -99.20 -26.14
N PRO A 675 -0.49 -98.06 -25.47
CA PRO A 675 0.85 -97.53 -25.22
C PRO A 675 1.51 -98.22 -24.01
N PRO A 676 2.85 -98.21 -23.90
CA PRO A 676 3.54 -98.64 -22.68
C PRO A 676 3.24 -97.71 -21.49
N PRO A 677 3.13 -98.24 -20.26
CA PRO A 677 2.89 -97.44 -19.06
C PRO A 677 4.11 -96.58 -18.70
N SER A 678 3.88 -95.45 -18.05
CA SER A 678 4.97 -94.59 -17.54
C SER A 678 5.81 -95.33 -16.50
N ARG A 679 7.11 -95.51 -16.80
CA ARG A 679 8.07 -96.34 -16.04
C ARG A 679 7.73 -97.83 -15.98
N GLY A 680 7.34 -98.36 -17.12
CA GLY A 680 7.24 -99.79 -17.35
C GLY A 680 7.33 -100.15 -18.83
N GLN A 681 7.30 -101.44 -19.12
CA GLN A 681 7.39 -101.97 -20.47
C GLN A 681 6.15 -102.80 -20.81
N LEU A 682 5.71 -102.67 -22.06
CA LEU A 682 4.60 -103.41 -22.64
C LEU A 682 5.15 -104.44 -23.63
N SER A 683 4.78 -105.70 -23.44
CA SER A 683 5.12 -106.78 -24.37
C SER A 683 3.83 -107.47 -24.83
N CYS A 684 3.57 -107.45 -26.14
CA CYS A 684 2.35 -108.01 -26.72
C CYS A 684 2.67 -109.13 -27.70
N SER A 685 1.89 -110.21 -27.65
CA SER A 685 1.86 -111.25 -28.69
C SER A 685 0.67 -111.02 -29.62
N HIS A 686 0.99 -110.80 -30.90
CA HIS A 686 0.04 -110.43 -31.95
C HIS A 686 -0.23 -111.63 -32.86
N MET A 687 -1.33 -112.35 -32.60
CA MET A 687 -1.55 -113.68 -33.18
C MET A 687 -2.16 -113.64 -34.60
N HIS A 688 -2.92 -112.59 -34.94
CA HIS A 688 -3.59 -112.43 -36.23
C HIS A 688 -3.42 -111.02 -36.85
N GLY A 689 -2.59 -110.18 -36.24
CA GLY A 689 -2.42 -108.77 -36.61
C GLY A 689 -2.11 -107.91 -35.38
N ASN A 690 -1.70 -106.67 -35.60
CA ASN A 690 -1.33 -105.77 -34.50
C ASN A 690 -2.58 -105.39 -33.68
N PHE A 691 -2.57 -105.69 -32.38
CA PHE A 691 -3.70 -105.54 -31.45
C PHE A 691 -5.04 -106.18 -31.89
N THR A 692 -5.03 -107.19 -32.78
CA THR A 692 -6.25 -107.90 -33.22
C THR A 692 -6.76 -108.92 -32.20
N TYR A 693 -7.94 -109.49 -32.46
CA TYR A 693 -8.57 -110.57 -31.70
C TYR A 693 -7.56 -111.63 -31.27
N ASN A 694 -7.70 -112.06 -30.01
CA ASN A 694 -6.82 -113.02 -29.35
C ASN A 694 -5.37 -112.54 -29.12
N SER A 695 -4.98 -111.31 -29.49
CA SER A 695 -3.73 -110.70 -29.01
C SER A 695 -3.75 -110.63 -27.49
N THR A 696 -2.60 -110.89 -26.86
CA THR A 696 -2.40 -110.73 -25.41
C THR A 696 -1.24 -109.80 -25.13
N CYS A 697 -1.45 -108.85 -24.22
CA CYS A 697 -0.50 -107.81 -23.85
C CYS A 697 -0.17 -107.90 -22.36
N THR A 698 1.11 -108.03 -22.02
CA THR A 698 1.62 -108.11 -20.64
C THR A 698 2.41 -106.87 -20.25
N PHE A 699 2.37 -106.55 -18.96
CA PHE A 699 2.91 -105.31 -18.42
C PHE A 699 3.90 -105.59 -17.29
N SER A 700 5.09 -105.01 -17.40
CA SER A 700 6.13 -104.97 -16.38
C SER A 700 6.44 -103.52 -15.99
N CYS A 701 7.00 -103.32 -14.80
CA CYS A 701 7.42 -102.01 -14.29
C CYS A 701 8.94 -101.97 -14.13
N ASP A 702 9.54 -100.78 -14.20
CA ASP A 702 10.97 -100.58 -13.98
C ASP A 702 11.34 -100.84 -12.49
N GLU A 703 12.63 -101.06 -12.19
CA GLU A 703 13.07 -101.33 -10.81
C GLU A 703 12.61 -100.25 -9.82
N GLY A 704 12.05 -100.71 -8.69
CA GLY A 704 11.47 -99.85 -7.65
C GLY A 704 9.97 -99.58 -7.80
N PHE A 705 9.33 -99.97 -8.90
CA PHE A 705 7.89 -99.73 -9.14
C PHE A 705 7.07 -101.03 -9.14
N ILE A 706 5.88 -100.97 -8.54
CA ILE A 706 4.91 -102.08 -8.43
C ILE A 706 3.77 -101.85 -9.43
N ARG A 707 3.38 -102.92 -10.13
CA ARG A 707 2.27 -102.91 -11.10
C ARG A 707 0.92 -102.97 -10.38
N MET A 708 0.19 -101.86 -10.42
CA MET A 708 -1.18 -101.74 -9.92
C MET A 708 -2.16 -101.96 -11.09
N GLY A 709 -2.74 -103.16 -11.17
CA GLY A 709 -3.76 -103.51 -12.17
C GLY A 709 -3.61 -104.93 -12.73
N ALA A 710 -4.18 -105.16 -13.92
CA ALA A 710 -4.10 -106.47 -14.59
C ALA A 710 -2.66 -106.80 -15.04
N GLU A 711 -2.25 -108.07 -14.91
CA GLU A 711 -0.96 -108.55 -15.42
C GLU A 711 -0.94 -108.68 -16.95
N MET A 712 -2.06 -109.14 -17.50
CA MET A 712 -2.26 -109.40 -18.90
C MET A 712 -3.64 -108.90 -19.32
N LEU A 713 -3.72 -108.26 -20.49
CA LEU A 713 -4.95 -107.95 -21.21
C LEU A 713 -5.06 -108.84 -22.46
N ARG A 714 -6.28 -109.20 -22.85
CA ARG A 714 -6.57 -109.94 -24.09
C ARG A 714 -7.59 -109.19 -24.94
N CYS A 715 -7.42 -109.19 -26.26
CA CYS A 715 -8.38 -108.60 -27.19
C CYS A 715 -9.52 -109.58 -27.45
N GLU A 716 -10.75 -109.16 -27.14
CA GLU A 716 -11.97 -109.97 -27.28
C GLU A 716 -12.63 -109.83 -28.65
N ALA A 717 -13.57 -110.74 -28.97
CA ALA A 717 -14.30 -110.75 -30.24
C ALA A 717 -15.28 -109.56 -30.40
N THR A 718 -15.37 -108.70 -29.37
CA THR A 718 -16.13 -107.45 -29.34
C THR A 718 -15.32 -106.24 -29.83
N GLY A 719 -14.00 -106.40 -30.06
CA GLY A 719 -13.10 -105.28 -30.34
C GLY A 719 -12.62 -104.50 -29.11
N ASN A 720 -12.87 -105.02 -27.89
CA ASN A 720 -12.42 -104.42 -26.64
C ASN A 720 -11.39 -105.32 -25.90
N TRP A 721 -10.63 -104.70 -25.01
CA TRP A 721 -9.74 -105.41 -24.08
C TRP A 721 -10.50 -105.94 -22.86
N THR A 722 -10.09 -107.10 -22.34
CA THR A 722 -10.70 -107.74 -21.17
C THR A 722 -10.79 -106.88 -19.90
N ARG A 723 -9.90 -105.88 -19.74
CA ARG A 723 -9.82 -104.92 -18.62
C ARG A 723 -9.04 -103.67 -19.05
N ASP A 724 -9.05 -102.64 -18.21
CA ASP A 724 -8.24 -101.43 -18.37
C ASP A 724 -6.72 -101.67 -18.16
N PRO A 725 -5.84 -100.83 -18.74
CA PRO A 725 -4.39 -100.94 -18.56
C PRO A 725 -3.91 -100.70 -17.12
N PRO A 726 -2.89 -101.44 -16.65
CA PRO A 726 -2.29 -101.24 -15.33
C PRO A 726 -1.36 -100.01 -15.30
N VAL A 727 -1.09 -99.52 -14.08
CA VAL A 727 -0.18 -98.39 -13.82
C VAL A 727 0.98 -98.84 -12.93
N CYS A 728 2.18 -98.32 -13.17
CA CYS A 728 3.35 -98.53 -12.31
C CYS A 728 3.43 -97.44 -11.24
N ALA A 729 3.41 -97.83 -9.96
CA ALA A 729 3.49 -96.92 -8.81
C ALA A 729 4.65 -97.33 -7.88
N GLY A 730 5.31 -96.35 -7.24
CA GLY A 730 6.45 -96.55 -6.33
C GLY A 730 6.19 -95.91 -4.97
#